data_AF-A0AA48I2B6-F1
#
_entry.id   AF-A0AA48I2B6-F1
#
_cell.length_a   1.000
_cell.length_b   1.000
_cell.length_c   1.000
_cell.angle_alpha   90.00
_cell.angle_beta   90.00
_cell.angle_gamma   90.00
#
_symmetry.space_group_name_H-M   'P 1'
#
loop_
_entity.id
_entity.type
_entity.pdbx_description
1 polymer ?
#
loop_
_entity_poly.entity_id
_entity_poly.type
_entity_poly.pdbx_seq_one_letter_code
_entity_poly.pdbx_strand_id
1 'polypeptide(L)'
;MFFCFHVGLPCTFCALNGREVVVLHTGGIHGQIESKRNDNKLEKIGLDIVKNVKDSFPNSVLVDAGNAIQGSFLGKCEKGSKIINLMNLVGYDIAGLGDQDFENGVNEVKNMAKKANFQILSANLKNEKNKVFLDGINGSNGANLIKEINGIRIGFFGITTSGTKNATPPSKLKGISFEDELECSKQQVKNLKYKKKVDVIIGIMNSDDEIFNKITAGAIAESIGKDLNIIINGHRETSIENINGVTILQAGEELSGIGCIKISFKNNKLNIETKPIRTEEAGSMFKSDVNIERHINGYLNEINSQSEKVIGKTQNSLFGGIFLNKNINCFFETPMGNLVCDSMVWRIEKLVDNDLKKFKNLHIVAYEKGSSIKKSINKGYITMSNLLESLPLDNKLTCQIISPKDLFSLLEKGFGKIKLPDRKNGCFTGNFGEFPQVSGIKIEYDITKKAYDYEKDAGGNRVVNLFLTDKHGKEIERLSREDDKPKILFLCDDYVLHEFPSISSKEIIYKEDKNLSNTLSEYILHLTLENNRGFECPFSKKRIVMKNYKNYRFDAELILKKSGEILPLTQIEIKIDDKHGKKYFTDKNGKIFLRNLDGGPHKILAKYGNDIQETLVSNFGDLKNIEVVFDGVSSGDDYEKVSNIIGQIPYNITKEDIDFINFARTSYDLLEQEFKEMVFNYPKLENAEKEILKIRGNVFTEFFPNNNIKKIASLFFLIISFALLVYIFKKYKNKLKIMGE
;
A
#
# COMPACT_ATOMS: atom_id res chain seq x y z
N MET A 1 -44.13 -20.23 -23.29
CA MET A 1 -44.95 -20.51 -22.09
C MET A 1 -44.01 -20.96 -20.98
N PHE A 2 -43.51 -20.02 -20.18
CA PHE A 2 -42.92 -20.25 -18.86
C PHE A 2 -43.24 -18.99 -18.04
N PHE A 3 -43.87 -19.20 -16.89
CA PHE A 3 -44.58 -18.22 -16.07
C PHE A 3 -43.64 -17.28 -15.32
N CYS A 4 -43.78 -15.96 -15.53
CA CYS A 4 -43.23 -14.94 -14.64
C CYS A 4 -44.25 -14.63 -13.54
N PHE A 5 -43.92 -14.97 -12.29
CA PHE A 5 -44.67 -14.51 -11.13
C PHE A 5 -44.39 -13.02 -10.87
N HIS A 6 -45.46 -12.23 -10.85
CA HIS A 6 -45.50 -10.81 -10.54
C HIS A 6 -45.16 -10.52 -9.07
N VAL A 7 -44.33 -9.50 -8.85
CA VAL A 7 -44.50 -8.58 -7.72
C VAL A 7 -44.58 -7.17 -8.33
N GLY A 8 -45.74 -6.54 -8.19
CA GLY A 8 -46.05 -5.26 -8.81
C GLY A 8 -45.62 -4.07 -7.95
N LEU A 9 -45.02 -3.08 -8.61
CA LEU A 9 -45.06 -1.63 -8.32
C LEU A 9 -44.44 -0.89 -9.53
N PRO A 10 -44.85 0.36 -9.82
CA PRO A 10 -44.79 0.94 -11.16
C PRO A 10 -43.35 1.33 -11.49
N CYS A 11 -42.70 0.50 -12.32
CA CYS A 11 -41.48 0.89 -12.99
C CYS A 11 -41.86 1.88 -14.09
N THR A 12 -41.83 3.18 -13.81
CA THR A 12 -42.03 4.26 -14.82
C THR A 12 -40.88 4.34 -15.83
N PHE A 13 -40.13 3.24 -16.02
CA PHE A 13 -38.99 3.11 -16.92
C PHE A 13 -39.06 1.87 -17.83
N CYS A 14 -40.15 1.08 -17.82
CA CYS A 14 -40.26 -0.09 -18.69
C CYS A 14 -41.29 0.09 -19.81
N ALA A 15 -40.85 0.73 -20.89
CA ALA A 15 -41.15 0.44 -22.30
C ALA A 15 -40.43 1.49 -23.16
N LEU A 16 -39.33 1.14 -23.84
CA LEU A 16 -38.65 2.01 -24.81
C LEU A 16 -39.52 2.16 -26.07
N ASN A 17 -40.59 2.97 -25.98
CA ASN A 17 -41.37 3.43 -27.12
C ASN A 17 -40.96 4.87 -27.46
N GLY A 18 -39.85 5.04 -28.19
CA GLY A 18 -39.34 6.34 -28.64
C GLY A 18 -37.82 6.36 -28.90
N ARG A 19 -37.31 7.46 -29.49
CA ARG A 19 -35.86 7.75 -29.56
C ARG A 19 -35.37 8.02 -28.13
N GLU A 20 -34.90 6.97 -27.46
CA GLU A 20 -34.39 7.02 -26.08
C GLU A 20 -33.22 6.06 -25.88
N VAL A 21 -32.26 6.45 -25.05
CA VAL A 21 -31.11 5.63 -24.64
C VAL A 21 -30.73 5.96 -23.19
N VAL A 22 -30.35 4.92 -22.44
CA VAL A 22 -29.83 5.05 -21.07
C VAL A 22 -28.32 4.93 -21.08
N VAL A 23 -27.63 5.86 -20.43
CA VAL A 23 -26.20 5.77 -20.12
C VAL A 23 -26.04 5.62 -18.62
N LEU A 24 -25.49 4.49 -18.20
CA LEU A 24 -25.11 4.21 -16.82
C LEU A 24 -23.63 4.55 -16.65
N HIS A 25 -23.23 5.03 -15.49
CA HIS A 25 -21.81 5.25 -15.22
C HIS A 25 -21.37 5.00 -13.79
N THR A 26 -20.11 4.61 -13.68
CA THR A 26 -19.32 4.52 -12.45
C THR A 26 -18.06 5.38 -12.58
N GLY A 27 -17.29 5.50 -11.51
CA GLY A 27 -15.97 6.12 -11.52
C GLY A 27 -15.24 5.78 -10.23
N GLY A 28 -13.89 5.76 -10.27
CA GLY A 28 -13.08 5.51 -9.09
C GLY A 28 -13.47 4.23 -8.34
N ILE A 29 -13.63 3.11 -9.07
CA ILE A 29 -13.93 1.81 -8.45
C ILE A 29 -12.81 1.41 -7.47
N HIS A 30 -11.58 1.86 -7.73
CA HIS A 30 -10.42 1.61 -6.90
C HIS A 30 -10.16 0.13 -6.56
N GLY A 31 -10.55 -0.77 -7.47
CA GLY A 31 -10.51 -2.22 -7.28
C GLY A 31 -11.42 -2.76 -6.17
N GLN A 32 -12.34 -1.95 -5.66
CA GLN A 32 -13.40 -2.33 -4.71
C GLN A 32 -14.56 -2.95 -5.48
N ILE A 33 -14.52 -4.26 -5.69
CA ILE A 33 -15.39 -4.95 -6.66
C ILE A 33 -16.63 -5.60 -6.03
N GLU A 34 -16.58 -5.90 -4.74
CA GLU A 34 -17.60 -6.65 -4.02
C GLU A 34 -18.69 -5.75 -3.44
N SER A 35 -19.91 -6.29 -3.34
CA SER A 35 -20.98 -5.64 -2.60
C SER A 35 -20.73 -5.79 -1.10
N LYS A 36 -21.08 -4.75 -0.32
CA LYS A 36 -20.95 -4.78 1.15
C LYS A 36 -22.29 -4.45 1.78
N ARG A 37 -22.74 -5.32 2.69
CA ARG A 37 -23.96 -5.13 3.48
C ARG A 37 -23.63 -5.11 4.98
N ASN A 38 -24.35 -4.27 5.71
CA ASN A 38 -24.30 -4.19 7.16
C ASN A 38 -25.75 -4.17 7.67
N ASP A 39 -26.12 -5.11 8.55
CA ASP A 39 -27.50 -5.32 9.00
C ASP A 39 -28.53 -5.32 7.85
N ASN A 40 -28.21 -6.04 6.77
CA ASN A 40 -28.95 -6.11 5.50
C ASN A 40 -29.01 -4.81 4.66
N LYS A 41 -28.56 -3.68 5.18
CA LYS A 41 -28.43 -2.42 4.43
C LYS A 41 -27.21 -2.49 3.52
N LEU A 42 -27.38 -2.17 2.23
CA LEU A 42 -26.27 -2.08 1.29
C LEU A 42 -25.47 -0.80 1.55
N GLU A 43 -24.17 -0.96 1.82
CA GLU A 43 -23.20 0.13 2.03
C GLU A 43 -22.35 0.38 0.79
N LYS A 44 -22.09 -0.67 0.00
CA LYS A 44 -21.34 -0.62 -1.27
C LYS A 44 -22.03 -1.49 -2.31
N ILE A 45 -22.20 -0.99 -3.54
CA ILE A 45 -23.03 -1.64 -4.57
C ILE A 45 -22.37 -2.92 -5.11
N GLY A 46 -21.08 -2.89 -5.42
CA GLY A 46 -20.40 -4.05 -6.02
C GLY A 46 -20.75 -4.29 -7.49
N LEU A 47 -19.83 -4.91 -8.23
CA LEU A 47 -19.96 -5.18 -9.67
C LEU A 47 -21.06 -6.21 -10.00
N ASP A 48 -21.35 -7.09 -9.04
CA ASP A 48 -22.46 -8.05 -9.08
C ASP A 48 -23.83 -7.35 -9.17
N ILE A 49 -24.02 -6.24 -8.45
CA ILE A 49 -25.26 -5.46 -8.55
C ILE A 49 -25.23 -4.54 -9.78
N VAL A 50 -24.07 -3.97 -10.13
CA VAL A 50 -23.92 -3.17 -11.38
C VAL A 50 -24.36 -3.98 -12.60
N LYS A 51 -24.01 -5.28 -12.67
CA LYS A 51 -24.48 -6.19 -13.73
C LYS A 51 -26.01 -6.22 -13.85
N ASN A 52 -26.71 -6.41 -12.74
CA ASN A 52 -28.17 -6.49 -12.75
C ASN A 52 -28.84 -5.14 -13.03
N VAL A 53 -28.23 -4.03 -12.57
CA VAL A 53 -28.67 -2.68 -12.96
C VAL A 53 -28.54 -2.53 -14.48
N LYS A 54 -27.37 -2.87 -15.05
CA LYS A 54 -27.11 -2.84 -16.49
C LYS A 54 -28.13 -3.66 -17.28
N ASP A 55 -28.40 -4.88 -16.86
CA ASP A 55 -29.35 -5.78 -17.54
C ASP A 55 -30.81 -5.31 -17.46
N SER A 56 -31.15 -4.55 -16.43
CA SER A 56 -32.49 -3.96 -16.28
C SER A 56 -32.77 -2.83 -17.28
N PHE A 57 -31.73 -2.31 -17.95
CA PHE A 57 -31.84 -1.33 -19.02
C PHE A 57 -31.29 -1.89 -20.35
N PRO A 58 -32.11 -2.64 -21.12
CA PRO A 58 -31.72 -3.16 -22.41
C PRO A 58 -31.20 -2.05 -23.34
N ASN A 59 -30.13 -2.34 -24.10
CA ASN A 59 -29.44 -1.40 -25.00
C ASN A 59 -28.85 -0.15 -24.32
N SER A 60 -28.72 -0.12 -22.98
CA SER A 60 -27.99 0.95 -22.31
C SER A 60 -26.49 0.95 -22.67
N VAL A 61 -25.78 2.03 -22.37
CA VAL A 61 -24.32 2.11 -22.41
C VAL A 61 -23.78 2.20 -20.99
N LEU A 62 -22.82 1.36 -20.61
CA LEU A 62 -22.17 1.42 -19.28
C LEU A 62 -20.76 2.00 -19.43
N VAL A 63 -20.50 3.08 -18.69
CA VAL A 63 -19.27 3.86 -18.77
C VAL A 63 -18.56 3.90 -17.42
N ASP A 64 -17.24 3.75 -17.40
CA ASP A 64 -16.42 4.08 -16.23
C ASP A 64 -15.63 5.37 -16.45
N ALA A 65 -15.54 6.23 -15.44
CA ALA A 65 -14.83 7.51 -15.51
C ALA A 65 -13.30 7.40 -15.31
N GLY A 66 -12.75 6.21 -15.04
CA GLY A 66 -11.33 5.99 -14.74
C GLY A 66 -11.06 5.76 -13.25
N ASN A 67 -9.82 5.41 -12.92
CA ASN A 67 -9.40 4.93 -11.60
C ASN A 67 -10.13 3.64 -11.17
N ALA A 68 -10.33 2.71 -12.11
CA ALA A 68 -11.07 1.48 -11.83
C ALA A 68 -10.23 0.45 -11.04
N ILE A 69 -8.91 0.56 -11.09
CA ILE A 69 -8.01 -0.60 -10.88
C ILE A 69 -7.27 -0.58 -9.55
N GLN A 70 -6.69 0.54 -9.16
CA GLN A 70 -5.82 0.64 -7.98
C GLN A 70 -6.58 0.95 -6.72
N GLY A 71 -6.09 0.52 -5.55
CA GLY A 71 -6.65 0.87 -4.25
C GLY A 71 -6.93 -0.36 -3.38
N SER A 72 -7.38 -1.46 -3.98
CA SER A 72 -7.55 -2.75 -3.31
C SER A 72 -6.32 -3.66 -3.42
N PHE A 73 -6.21 -4.64 -2.52
CA PHE A 73 -5.17 -5.68 -2.58
C PHE A 73 -5.23 -6.47 -3.90
N LEU A 74 -6.45 -6.71 -4.41
CA LEU A 74 -6.69 -7.30 -5.74
C LEU A 74 -6.05 -6.49 -6.86
N GLY A 75 -6.26 -5.17 -6.85
CA GLY A 75 -5.65 -4.26 -7.83
C GLY A 75 -4.13 -4.36 -7.85
N LYS A 76 -3.52 -4.43 -6.66
CA LYS A 76 -2.05 -4.48 -6.49
C LYS A 76 -1.43 -5.80 -6.92
N CYS A 77 -1.94 -6.93 -6.43
CA CYS A 77 -1.33 -8.24 -6.71
C CYS A 77 -1.45 -8.65 -8.18
N GLU A 78 -2.54 -8.27 -8.84
CA GLU A 78 -2.90 -8.78 -10.17
C GLU A 78 -2.81 -7.72 -11.27
N LYS A 79 -2.29 -6.54 -10.91
CA LYS A 79 -2.11 -5.38 -11.79
C LYS A 79 -3.38 -5.06 -12.60
N GLY A 80 -4.54 -5.18 -11.97
CA GLY A 80 -5.85 -4.90 -12.58
C GLY A 80 -6.41 -5.94 -13.55
N SER A 81 -5.68 -7.01 -13.86
CA SER A 81 -6.13 -7.98 -14.89
C SER A 81 -7.46 -8.66 -14.54
N LYS A 82 -7.64 -9.06 -13.29
CA LYS A 82 -8.89 -9.64 -12.77
C LYS A 82 -10.04 -8.63 -12.73
N ILE A 83 -9.74 -7.35 -12.46
CA ILE A 83 -10.73 -6.27 -12.46
C ILE A 83 -11.25 -6.02 -13.88
N ILE A 84 -10.36 -5.93 -14.88
CA ILE A 84 -10.75 -5.82 -16.30
C ILE A 84 -11.59 -7.03 -16.72
N ASN A 85 -11.26 -8.24 -16.26
CA ASN A 85 -12.07 -9.42 -16.55
C ASN A 85 -13.49 -9.31 -15.95
N LEU A 86 -13.64 -8.83 -14.71
CA LEU A 86 -14.97 -8.57 -14.14
C LEU A 86 -15.71 -7.49 -14.92
N MET A 87 -15.06 -6.39 -15.29
CA MET A 87 -15.70 -5.35 -16.11
C MET A 87 -16.16 -5.88 -17.46
N ASN A 88 -15.40 -6.78 -18.09
CA ASN A 88 -15.81 -7.48 -19.31
C ASN A 88 -17.09 -8.32 -19.08
N LEU A 89 -17.16 -9.07 -17.97
CA LEU A 89 -18.32 -9.90 -17.62
C LEU A 89 -19.55 -9.05 -17.23
N VAL A 90 -19.33 -7.91 -16.57
CA VAL A 90 -20.37 -6.92 -16.23
C VAL A 90 -20.98 -6.28 -17.48
N GLY A 91 -20.20 -6.18 -18.56
CA GLY A 91 -20.66 -5.59 -19.82
C GLY A 91 -20.46 -4.07 -19.85
N TYR A 92 -19.31 -3.60 -19.35
CA TYR A 92 -18.86 -2.23 -19.63
C TYR A 92 -18.72 -2.02 -21.15
N ASP A 93 -18.98 -0.79 -21.60
CA ASP A 93 -18.89 -0.40 -23.00
C ASP A 93 -17.72 0.55 -23.25
N ILE A 94 -17.43 1.42 -22.28
CA ILE A 94 -16.41 2.47 -22.37
C ILE A 94 -15.76 2.67 -21.00
N ALA A 95 -14.46 2.95 -20.96
CA ALA A 95 -13.79 3.47 -19.77
C ALA A 95 -12.90 4.67 -20.12
N GLY A 96 -12.84 5.65 -19.22
CA GLY A 96 -11.80 6.67 -19.20
C GLY A 96 -10.51 6.14 -18.56
N LEU A 97 -9.52 7.02 -18.45
CA LEU A 97 -8.32 6.80 -17.64
C LEU A 97 -8.24 7.90 -16.59
N GLY A 98 -7.98 7.51 -15.34
CA GLY A 98 -7.59 8.42 -14.28
C GLY A 98 -6.09 8.37 -14.01
N ASP A 99 -5.64 9.17 -13.06
CA ASP A 99 -4.25 9.28 -12.67
C ASP A 99 -3.70 7.98 -12.03
N GLN A 100 -4.50 7.31 -11.19
CA GLN A 100 -4.08 6.09 -10.50
C GLN A 100 -3.95 4.89 -11.46
N ASP A 101 -4.64 4.90 -12.60
CA ASP A 101 -4.50 3.82 -13.60
C ASP A 101 -3.06 3.67 -14.10
N PHE A 102 -2.20 4.69 -13.91
CA PHE A 102 -0.78 4.68 -14.29
C PHE A 102 0.19 4.21 -13.19
N GLU A 103 -0.27 3.86 -11.98
CA GLU A 103 0.63 3.42 -10.89
C GLU A 103 1.44 2.17 -11.26
N ASN A 104 0.86 1.26 -12.05
CA ASN A 104 1.56 0.08 -12.59
C ASN A 104 2.35 0.36 -13.88
N GLY A 105 2.25 1.58 -14.40
CA GLY A 105 2.99 2.08 -15.56
C GLY A 105 2.23 1.97 -16.87
N VAL A 106 2.68 2.80 -17.83
CA VAL A 106 2.12 2.96 -19.18
C VAL A 106 1.95 1.63 -19.94
N ASN A 107 2.88 0.68 -19.78
CA ASN A 107 2.79 -0.62 -20.45
C ASN A 107 1.63 -1.45 -19.92
N GLU A 108 1.34 -1.36 -18.62
CA GLU A 108 0.22 -2.09 -18.05
C GLU A 108 -1.10 -1.51 -18.54
N VAL A 109 -1.22 -0.18 -18.64
CA VAL A 109 -2.40 0.46 -19.27
C VAL A 109 -2.68 -0.08 -20.67
N LYS A 110 -1.64 -0.26 -21.50
CA LYS A 110 -1.80 -0.89 -22.82
C LYS A 110 -2.21 -2.36 -22.73
N ASN A 111 -1.67 -3.11 -21.78
CA ASN A 111 -2.03 -4.53 -21.59
C ASN A 111 -3.49 -4.67 -21.15
N MET A 112 -3.95 -3.81 -20.25
CA MET A 112 -5.33 -3.75 -19.80
C MET A 112 -6.28 -3.36 -20.94
N ALA A 113 -5.92 -2.34 -21.73
CA ALA A 113 -6.68 -1.96 -22.92
C ALA A 113 -6.79 -3.09 -23.96
N LYS A 114 -5.76 -3.93 -24.12
CA LYS A 114 -5.82 -5.12 -24.99
C LYS A 114 -6.74 -6.21 -24.46
N LYS A 115 -6.83 -6.36 -23.13
CA LYS A 115 -7.68 -7.37 -22.46
C LYS A 115 -9.14 -6.92 -22.33
N ALA A 116 -9.42 -5.62 -22.44
CA ALA A 116 -10.77 -5.07 -22.34
C ALA A 116 -11.60 -5.39 -23.60
N ASN A 117 -12.81 -5.90 -23.38
CA ASN A 117 -13.84 -6.06 -24.42
C ASN A 117 -14.58 -4.74 -24.72
N PHE A 118 -14.22 -3.67 -24.00
CA PHE A 118 -14.72 -2.31 -24.12
C PHE A 118 -13.61 -1.36 -24.56
N GLN A 119 -13.99 -0.17 -25.02
CA GLN A 119 -13.00 0.82 -25.46
C GLN A 119 -12.54 1.69 -24.29
N ILE A 120 -11.23 1.72 -24.07
CA ILE A 120 -10.59 2.69 -23.16
C ILE A 120 -10.22 3.95 -23.97
N LEU A 121 -10.65 5.12 -23.51
CA LEU A 121 -10.51 6.38 -24.24
C LEU A 121 -9.69 7.41 -23.46
N SER A 122 -8.74 8.04 -24.15
CA SER A 122 -8.02 9.24 -23.70
C SER A 122 -7.43 10.00 -24.89
N ALA A 123 -8.11 11.05 -25.34
CA ALA A 123 -7.78 11.81 -26.54
C ALA A 123 -6.51 12.68 -26.39
N ASN A 124 -6.26 13.20 -25.20
CA ASN A 124 -5.15 14.12 -24.92
C ASN A 124 -3.84 13.42 -24.57
N LEU A 125 -3.85 12.09 -24.40
CA LEU A 125 -2.63 11.33 -24.20
C LEU A 125 -1.98 11.00 -25.54
N LYS A 126 -0.71 11.34 -25.69
CA LYS A 126 0.10 10.98 -26.86
C LYS A 126 1.21 10.01 -26.50
N ASN A 127 1.54 9.16 -27.45
CA ASN A 127 2.76 8.37 -27.42
C ASN A 127 3.94 9.19 -27.99
N GLU A 128 5.14 8.60 -27.96
CA GLU A 128 6.38 9.22 -28.47
C GLU A 128 6.34 9.63 -29.95
N LYS A 129 5.41 9.06 -30.74
CA LYS A 129 5.18 9.41 -32.15
C LYS A 129 4.15 10.52 -32.32
N ASN A 130 3.76 11.18 -31.23
CA ASN A 130 2.73 12.20 -31.16
C ASN A 130 1.35 11.74 -31.67
N LYS A 131 1.08 10.42 -31.62
CA LYS A 131 -0.24 9.84 -31.90
C LYS A 131 -0.99 9.58 -30.60
N VAL A 132 -2.33 9.48 -30.68
CA VAL A 132 -3.16 9.09 -29.53
C VAL A 132 -2.59 7.80 -28.91
N PHE A 133 -2.46 7.80 -27.59
CA PHE A 133 -1.73 6.78 -26.85
C PHE A 133 -2.25 5.35 -27.07
N LEU A 134 -3.57 5.20 -27.13
CA LEU A 134 -4.26 3.91 -27.31
C LEU A 134 -4.68 3.63 -28.76
N ASP A 135 -4.19 4.41 -29.73
CA ASP A 135 -4.52 4.24 -31.15
C ASP A 135 -4.17 2.83 -31.65
N GLY A 136 -5.15 2.18 -32.29
CA GLY A 136 -5.05 0.84 -32.88
C GLY A 136 -5.23 -0.32 -31.90
N ILE A 137 -5.39 -0.08 -30.60
CA ILE A 137 -5.65 -1.15 -29.63
C ILE A 137 -7.12 -1.58 -29.73
N ASN A 138 -7.37 -2.87 -29.94
CA ASN A 138 -8.70 -3.46 -30.09
C ASN A 138 -9.57 -2.75 -31.15
N GLY A 139 -8.96 -2.24 -32.22
CA GLY A 139 -9.65 -1.52 -33.29
C GLY A 139 -10.15 -0.12 -32.91
N SER A 140 -9.80 0.38 -31.73
CA SER A 140 -10.13 1.74 -31.28
C SER A 140 -9.12 2.76 -31.81
N ASN A 141 -9.57 4.00 -32.02
CA ASN A 141 -8.68 5.15 -32.24
C ASN A 141 -8.12 5.72 -30.92
N GLY A 142 -8.56 5.18 -29.77
CA GLY A 142 -8.14 5.55 -28.43
C GLY A 142 -8.60 6.92 -27.93
N ALA A 143 -9.33 7.70 -28.73
CA ALA A 143 -9.72 9.07 -28.40
C ALA A 143 -11.24 9.25 -28.21
N ASN A 144 -12.03 8.69 -29.13
CA ASN A 144 -13.49 8.83 -29.13
C ASN A 144 -14.19 7.58 -29.68
N LEU A 145 -15.46 7.44 -29.32
CA LEU A 145 -16.36 6.40 -29.82
C LEU A 145 -17.72 7.01 -30.17
N ILE A 146 -18.33 6.57 -31.27
CA ILE A 146 -19.71 6.92 -31.61
C ILE A 146 -20.55 5.65 -31.50
N LYS A 147 -21.61 5.70 -30.70
CA LYS A 147 -22.63 4.64 -30.65
C LYS A 147 -23.95 5.18 -31.18
N GLU A 148 -24.62 4.40 -32.01
CA GLU A 148 -25.98 4.70 -32.47
C GLU A 148 -26.94 3.71 -31.84
N ILE A 149 -27.87 4.22 -31.01
CA ILE A 149 -28.80 3.39 -30.24
C ILE A 149 -30.19 4.02 -30.38
N ASN A 150 -31.16 3.24 -30.83
CA ASN A 150 -32.54 3.70 -31.07
C ASN A 150 -32.61 4.99 -31.92
N GLY A 151 -31.72 5.11 -32.93
CA GLY A 151 -31.62 6.28 -33.80
C GLY A 151 -31.09 7.54 -33.13
N ILE A 152 -30.43 7.43 -31.97
CA ILE A 152 -29.66 8.50 -31.32
C ILE A 152 -28.18 8.21 -31.50
N ARG A 153 -27.45 9.14 -32.12
CA ARG A 153 -25.99 9.06 -32.31
C ARG A 153 -25.31 9.79 -31.16
N ILE A 154 -24.65 9.05 -30.28
CA ILE A 154 -23.93 9.60 -29.13
C ILE A 154 -22.43 9.53 -29.39
N GLY A 155 -21.75 10.66 -29.28
CA GLY A 155 -20.29 10.75 -29.34
C GLY A 155 -19.69 10.82 -27.94
N PHE A 156 -18.80 9.88 -27.62
CA PHE A 156 -18.04 9.84 -26.37
C PHE A 156 -16.59 10.21 -26.66
N PHE A 157 -15.95 10.98 -25.77
CA PHE A 157 -14.49 11.19 -25.81
C PHE A 157 -13.90 11.16 -24.40
N GLY A 158 -12.67 10.67 -24.28
CA GLY A 158 -11.97 10.57 -22.99
C GLY A 158 -10.90 11.65 -22.83
N ILE A 159 -10.68 12.13 -21.60
CA ILE A 159 -9.59 13.03 -21.22
C ILE A 159 -8.94 12.50 -19.94
N THR A 160 -7.61 12.36 -19.95
CA THR A 160 -6.82 12.02 -18.76
C THR A 160 -6.21 13.29 -18.19
N THR A 161 -6.33 13.51 -16.88
CA THR A 161 -5.72 14.69 -16.22
C THR A 161 -4.19 14.72 -16.36
N SER A 162 -3.62 15.86 -16.70
CA SER A 162 -2.17 16.11 -16.64
C SER A 162 -1.63 16.17 -15.21
N GLY A 163 -2.51 16.28 -14.21
CA GLY A 163 -2.18 16.12 -12.78
C GLY A 163 -1.57 14.74 -12.46
N THR A 164 -1.77 13.75 -13.34
CA THR A 164 -1.07 12.45 -13.31
C THR A 164 0.45 12.62 -13.21
N LYS A 165 1.04 13.67 -13.80
CA LYS A 165 2.49 13.95 -13.70
C LYS A 165 2.96 14.26 -12.27
N ASN A 166 2.04 14.75 -11.43
CA ASN A 166 2.30 15.08 -10.03
C ASN A 166 1.93 13.90 -9.11
N ALA A 167 0.91 13.12 -9.46
CA ALA A 167 0.42 12.00 -8.67
C ALA A 167 1.23 10.70 -8.89
N THR A 168 1.74 10.46 -10.10
CA THR A 168 2.43 9.23 -10.49
C THR A 168 3.92 9.50 -10.77
N PRO A 169 4.85 8.64 -10.30
CA PRO A 169 6.28 8.82 -10.58
C PRO A 169 6.60 8.87 -12.09
N PRO A 170 7.43 9.82 -12.55
CA PRO A 170 7.81 9.97 -13.96
C PRO A 170 8.33 8.70 -14.65
N SER A 171 8.97 7.76 -13.94
CA SER A 171 9.37 6.47 -14.53
C SER A 171 8.20 5.65 -15.04
N LYS A 172 7.05 5.72 -14.39
CA LYS A 172 5.83 4.99 -14.78
C LYS A 172 5.14 5.65 -15.98
N LEU A 173 5.41 6.93 -16.24
CA LEU A 173 4.86 7.73 -17.32
C LEU A 173 5.81 7.87 -18.54
N LYS A 174 6.91 7.13 -18.58
CA LYS A 174 7.84 7.17 -19.72
C LYS A 174 7.13 6.80 -21.02
N GLY A 175 7.42 7.57 -22.07
CA GLY A 175 6.90 7.33 -23.42
C GLY A 175 5.49 7.89 -23.68
N ILE A 176 4.94 8.68 -22.76
CA ILE A 176 3.69 9.43 -22.97
C ILE A 176 3.85 10.92 -22.70
N SER A 177 2.99 11.71 -23.35
CA SER A 177 2.82 13.14 -23.06
C SER A 177 1.33 13.48 -23.00
N PHE A 178 1.03 14.60 -22.36
CA PHE A 178 -0.33 15.09 -22.14
C PHE A 178 -0.48 16.40 -22.91
N GLU A 179 -1.40 16.43 -23.87
CA GLU A 179 -1.91 17.67 -24.46
C GLU A 179 -2.82 18.40 -23.46
N ASP A 180 -3.00 19.69 -23.68
CA ASP A 180 -3.92 20.53 -22.92
C ASP A 180 -5.35 19.96 -22.98
N GLU A 181 -5.91 19.70 -21.81
CA GLU A 181 -7.20 19.04 -21.62
C GLU A 181 -8.34 19.84 -22.24
N LEU A 182 -8.31 21.17 -22.09
CA LEU A 182 -9.35 22.06 -22.59
C LEU A 182 -9.31 22.16 -24.11
N GLU A 183 -8.15 22.42 -24.69
CA GLU A 183 -7.99 22.52 -26.13
C GLU A 183 -8.27 21.18 -26.83
N CYS A 184 -7.85 20.06 -26.25
CA CYS A 184 -8.19 18.73 -26.77
C CYS A 184 -9.71 18.50 -26.72
N SER A 185 -10.37 18.87 -25.63
CA SER A 185 -11.84 18.75 -25.49
C SER A 185 -12.58 19.59 -26.55
N LYS A 186 -12.17 20.84 -26.78
CA LYS A 186 -12.73 21.69 -27.85
C LYS A 186 -12.60 21.03 -29.22
N GLN A 187 -11.45 20.42 -29.51
CA GLN A 187 -11.22 19.72 -30.78
C GLN A 187 -12.12 18.48 -30.93
N GLN A 188 -12.29 17.68 -29.87
CA GLN A 188 -13.18 16.53 -29.88
C GLN A 188 -14.63 16.94 -30.10
N VAL A 189 -15.10 17.95 -29.37
CA VAL A 189 -16.46 18.49 -29.52
C VAL A 189 -16.69 19.00 -30.94
N LYS A 190 -15.76 19.79 -31.48
CA LYS A 190 -15.84 20.29 -32.86
C LYS A 190 -15.90 19.16 -33.89
N ASN A 191 -15.07 18.12 -33.72
CA ASN A 191 -15.05 16.97 -34.62
C ASN A 191 -16.38 16.18 -34.55
N LEU A 192 -16.83 15.85 -33.35
CA LEU A 192 -18.05 15.07 -33.13
C LEU A 192 -19.29 15.82 -33.61
N LYS A 193 -19.41 17.11 -33.27
CA LYS A 193 -20.56 17.94 -33.63
C LYS A 193 -20.62 18.24 -35.12
N TYR A 194 -19.56 18.82 -35.69
CA TYR A 194 -19.65 19.39 -37.04
C TYR A 194 -19.22 18.42 -38.14
N LYS A 195 -18.26 17.53 -37.89
CA LYS A 195 -17.80 16.55 -38.89
C LYS A 195 -18.59 15.25 -38.80
N LYS A 196 -18.81 14.73 -37.59
CA LYS A 196 -19.50 13.45 -37.39
C LYS A 196 -21.01 13.59 -37.22
N LYS A 197 -21.51 14.80 -36.90
CA LYS A 197 -22.94 15.13 -36.77
C LYS A 197 -23.65 14.21 -35.76
N VAL A 198 -23.07 14.06 -34.58
CA VAL A 198 -23.72 13.32 -33.47
C VAL A 198 -24.81 14.18 -32.83
N ASP A 199 -25.81 13.52 -32.24
CA ASP A 199 -26.94 14.17 -31.57
C ASP A 199 -26.58 14.65 -30.16
N VAL A 200 -25.73 13.88 -29.45
CA VAL A 200 -25.31 14.14 -28.07
C VAL A 200 -23.81 13.89 -27.92
N ILE A 201 -23.12 14.76 -27.19
CA ILE A 201 -21.68 14.62 -26.88
C ILE A 201 -21.48 14.45 -25.37
N ILE A 202 -20.73 13.41 -24.99
CA ILE A 202 -20.39 13.07 -23.61
C ILE A 202 -18.87 13.02 -23.45
N GLY A 203 -18.33 13.85 -22.56
CA GLY A 203 -16.94 13.78 -22.12
C GLY A 203 -16.79 12.83 -20.93
N ILE A 204 -15.70 12.05 -20.90
CA ILE A 204 -15.38 11.11 -19.82
C ILE A 204 -14.01 11.50 -19.25
N MET A 205 -13.94 11.78 -17.96
CA MET A 205 -12.70 12.24 -17.31
C MET A 205 -12.68 11.95 -15.81
N ASN A 206 -11.51 12.09 -15.20
CA ASN A 206 -11.32 12.04 -13.74
C ASN A 206 -10.36 13.18 -13.36
N SER A 207 -10.91 14.38 -13.15
CA SER A 207 -10.15 15.65 -13.22
C SER A 207 -10.40 16.66 -12.11
N ASP A 208 -11.03 16.29 -10.98
CA ASP A 208 -11.44 17.26 -9.95
C ASP A 208 -10.64 17.20 -8.62
N ASP A 209 -9.48 16.52 -8.57
CA ASP A 209 -8.52 16.71 -7.46
C ASP A 209 -7.75 18.04 -7.60
N GLU A 210 -8.26 19.09 -6.95
CA GLU A 210 -7.72 20.46 -6.98
C GLU A 210 -6.25 20.57 -6.51
N ILE A 211 -5.73 19.57 -5.77
CA ILE A 211 -4.34 19.57 -5.30
C ILE A 211 -3.37 19.36 -6.46
N PHE A 212 -3.78 18.61 -7.48
CA PHE A 212 -2.90 18.14 -8.55
C PHE A 212 -3.31 18.61 -9.95
N ASN A 213 -4.57 19.00 -10.14
CA ASN A 213 -5.13 19.25 -11.46
C ASN A 213 -5.05 20.72 -11.87
N LYS A 214 -4.63 20.95 -13.12
CA LYS A 214 -4.53 22.29 -13.71
C LYS A 214 -5.86 22.77 -14.29
N ILE A 215 -6.69 21.85 -14.81
CA ILE A 215 -7.97 22.11 -15.49
C ILE A 215 -9.01 21.13 -14.94
N THR A 216 -10.11 21.65 -14.43
CA THR A 216 -11.22 20.86 -13.86
C THR A 216 -12.30 20.57 -14.91
N ALA A 217 -13.21 19.63 -14.61
CA ALA A 217 -14.39 19.38 -15.45
C ALA A 217 -15.25 20.65 -15.61
N GLY A 218 -15.39 21.43 -14.54
CA GLY A 218 -16.10 22.71 -14.55
C GLY A 218 -15.49 23.73 -15.50
N ALA A 219 -14.16 23.84 -15.56
CA ALA A 219 -13.49 24.76 -16.49
C ALA A 219 -13.71 24.37 -17.96
N ILE A 220 -13.76 23.07 -18.26
CA ILE A 220 -14.09 22.54 -19.60
C ILE A 220 -15.53 22.87 -19.96
N ALA A 221 -16.47 22.61 -19.04
CA ALA A 221 -17.88 22.91 -19.21
C ALA A 221 -18.13 24.40 -19.47
N GLU A 222 -17.53 25.28 -18.65
CA GLU A 222 -17.66 26.74 -18.76
C GLU A 222 -17.16 27.23 -20.13
N SER A 223 -15.99 26.77 -20.56
CA SER A 223 -15.37 27.24 -21.79
C SER A 223 -16.01 26.70 -23.08
N ILE A 224 -16.56 25.48 -23.07
CA ILE A 224 -17.18 24.88 -24.27
C ILE A 224 -18.67 25.23 -24.35
N GLY A 225 -19.35 25.30 -23.21
CA GLY A 225 -20.78 25.55 -23.12
C GLY A 225 -21.61 24.53 -23.89
N LYS A 226 -22.77 24.97 -24.39
CA LYS A 226 -23.84 24.12 -24.99
C LYS A 226 -23.44 23.27 -26.21
N ASP A 227 -22.21 23.40 -26.71
CA ASP A 227 -21.68 22.48 -27.73
C ASP A 227 -21.34 21.10 -27.15
N LEU A 228 -21.08 21.03 -25.84
CA LEU A 228 -20.97 19.81 -25.05
C LEU A 228 -22.27 19.62 -24.24
N ASN A 229 -22.75 18.38 -24.09
CA ASN A 229 -23.99 18.13 -23.36
C ASN A 229 -23.73 17.63 -21.95
N ILE A 230 -22.83 16.66 -21.81
CA ILE A 230 -22.60 15.95 -20.55
C ILE A 230 -21.10 15.76 -20.32
N ILE A 231 -20.66 15.88 -19.07
CA ILE A 231 -19.39 15.35 -18.59
C ILE A 231 -19.69 14.30 -17.51
N ILE A 232 -19.19 13.09 -17.73
CA ILE A 232 -19.09 12.05 -16.70
C ILE A 232 -17.71 12.21 -16.06
N ASN A 233 -17.68 12.70 -14.82
CA ASN A 233 -16.44 12.90 -14.08
C ASN A 233 -16.31 11.90 -12.92
N GLY A 234 -15.09 11.38 -12.70
CA GLY A 234 -14.74 10.62 -11.51
C GLY A 234 -14.41 11.55 -10.34
N HIS A 235 -15.01 11.33 -9.17
CA HIS A 235 -14.69 12.00 -7.91
C HIS A 235 -15.36 11.31 -6.71
N ARG A 236 -14.90 11.63 -5.50
CA ARG A 236 -15.33 11.04 -4.22
C ARG A 236 -16.81 11.14 -3.91
N GLU A 237 -17.48 12.18 -4.41
CA GLU A 237 -18.87 12.48 -4.07
C GLU A 237 -19.82 12.17 -5.22
N THR A 238 -21.08 11.88 -4.89
CA THR A 238 -22.15 11.82 -5.88
C THR A 238 -22.75 13.21 -6.05
N SER A 239 -22.57 13.82 -7.22
CA SER A 239 -23.02 15.18 -7.49
C SER A 239 -23.61 15.30 -8.90
N ILE A 240 -24.45 16.32 -9.08
CA ILE A 240 -24.99 16.75 -10.37
C ILE A 240 -24.89 18.26 -10.42
N GLU A 241 -24.15 18.77 -11.40
CA GLU A 241 -23.98 20.21 -11.60
C GLU A 241 -24.36 20.60 -13.03
N ASN A 242 -24.78 21.86 -13.21
CA ASN A 242 -24.97 22.43 -14.54
C ASN A 242 -24.14 23.70 -14.67
N ILE A 243 -23.19 23.69 -15.60
CA ILE A 243 -22.28 24.81 -15.85
C ILE A 243 -22.41 25.16 -17.33
N ASN A 244 -22.84 26.40 -17.61
CA ASN A 244 -23.04 26.92 -18.97
C ASN A 244 -23.87 26.00 -19.90
N GLY A 245 -24.85 25.29 -19.35
CA GLY A 245 -25.71 24.36 -20.08
C GLY A 245 -25.12 22.96 -20.30
N VAL A 246 -23.94 22.66 -19.76
CA VAL A 246 -23.33 21.33 -19.70
C VAL A 246 -23.67 20.68 -18.36
N THR A 247 -24.13 19.43 -18.38
CA THR A 247 -24.41 18.67 -17.14
C THR A 247 -23.19 17.87 -16.73
N ILE A 248 -22.66 18.09 -15.53
CA ILE A 248 -21.54 17.34 -14.96
C ILE A 248 -22.09 16.36 -13.93
N LEU A 249 -21.66 15.11 -14.00
CA LEU A 249 -22.18 14.01 -13.19
C LEU A 249 -21.05 13.22 -12.54
N GLN A 250 -21.18 12.98 -11.25
CA GLN A 250 -20.30 12.13 -10.45
C GLN A 250 -21.14 11.08 -9.71
N ALA A 251 -20.64 9.84 -9.64
CA ALA A 251 -21.34 8.72 -9.00
C ALA A 251 -20.69 8.28 -7.67
N GLY A 252 -19.82 9.13 -7.10
CA GLY A 252 -18.94 8.77 -6.00
C GLY A 252 -17.86 7.76 -6.39
N GLU A 253 -17.06 7.35 -5.41
CA GLU A 253 -16.01 6.34 -5.55
C GLU A 253 -16.43 5.00 -4.92
N GLU A 254 -15.62 3.96 -5.14
CA GLU A 254 -15.75 2.62 -4.55
C GLU A 254 -17.14 2.01 -4.72
N LEU A 255 -17.81 2.30 -5.84
CA LEU A 255 -19.18 1.85 -6.13
C LEU A 255 -20.20 2.28 -5.04
N SER A 256 -20.03 3.48 -4.49
CA SER A 256 -21.00 4.13 -3.59
C SER A 256 -22.28 4.59 -4.31
N GLY A 257 -22.26 4.64 -5.64
CA GLY A 257 -23.39 4.98 -6.50
C GLY A 257 -23.21 4.51 -7.95
N ILE A 258 -24.32 4.48 -8.69
CA ILE A 258 -24.33 4.32 -10.15
C ILE A 258 -25.06 5.53 -10.74
N GLY A 259 -24.40 6.31 -11.58
CA GLY A 259 -25.07 7.37 -12.31
C GLY A 259 -25.99 6.79 -13.40
N CYS A 260 -27.19 7.33 -13.56
CA CYS A 260 -28.10 6.96 -14.64
C CYS A 260 -28.57 8.20 -15.38
N ILE A 261 -28.38 8.20 -16.70
CA ILE A 261 -28.69 9.29 -17.61
C ILE A 261 -29.64 8.76 -18.67
N LYS A 262 -30.86 9.28 -18.71
CA LYS A 262 -31.85 8.99 -19.74
C LYS A 262 -31.81 10.11 -20.78
N ILE A 263 -31.37 9.78 -21.98
CA ILE A 263 -31.33 10.69 -23.12
C ILE A 263 -32.51 10.36 -24.02
N SER A 264 -33.35 11.34 -24.32
CA SER A 264 -34.53 11.17 -25.16
C SER A 264 -34.77 12.37 -26.07
N PHE A 265 -35.51 12.18 -27.15
CA PHE A 265 -35.99 13.27 -28.00
C PHE A 265 -37.52 13.38 -27.91
N LYS A 266 -38.02 14.48 -27.32
CA LYS A 266 -39.45 14.81 -27.27
C LYS A 266 -39.71 15.98 -28.24
N ASN A 267 -40.54 15.78 -29.26
CA ASN A 267 -40.80 16.78 -30.32
C ASN A 267 -39.52 17.32 -30.98
N ASN A 268 -38.57 16.44 -31.32
CA ASN A 268 -37.24 16.77 -31.85
C ASN A 268 -36.36 17.66 -30.95
N LYS A 269 -36.74 17.87 -29.69
CA LYS A 269 -35.90 18.53 -28.69
C LYS A 269 -35.22 17.50 -27.79
N LEU A 270 -33.93 17.68 -27.57
CA LEU A 270 -33.13 16.88 -26.64
C LEU A 270 -33.66 17.07 -25.21
N ASN A 271 -33.91 15.96 -24.54
CA ASN A 271 -34.30 15.89 -23.14
C ASN A 271 -33.35 14.93 -22.41
N ILE A 272 -32.65 15.45 -21.39
CA ILE A 272 -31.70 14.70 -20.56
C ILE A 272 -32.26 14.67 -19.14
N GLU A 273 -32.54 13.48 -18.64
CA GLU A 273 -32.98 13.25 -17.26
C GLU A 273 -31.90 12.45 -16.53
N THR A 274 -31.51 12.88 -15.33
CA THR A 274 -30.44 12.24 -14.55
C THR A 274 -30.96 11.81 -13.20
N LYS A 275 -30.62 10.59 -12.77
CA LYS A 275 -30.98 10.05 -11.46
C LYS A 275 -29.90 9.07 -10.98
N PRO A 276 -29.01 9.47 -10.05
CA PRO A 276 -28.05 8.53 -9.49
C PRO A 276 -28.77 7.48 -8.64
N ILE A 277 -28.43 6.22 -8.83
CA ILE A 277 -28.88 5.09 -8.02
C ILE A 277 -27.89 4.94 -6.87
N ARG A 278 -28.33 5.30 -5.66
CA ARG A 278 -27.51 5.17 -4.44
C ARG A 278 -27.61 3.77 -3.86
N THR A 279 -26.71 3.43 -2.94
CA THR A 279 -26.65 2.12 -2.28
C THR A 279 -27.98 1.66 -1.67
N GLU A 280 -28.73 2.53 -1.00
CA GLU A 280 -30.03 2.18 -0.43
C GLU A 280 -31.06 1.78 -1.50
N GLU A 281 -31.18 2.60 -2.56
CA GLU A 281 -32.06 2.30 -3.69
C GLU A 281 -31.61 1.02 -4.40
N ALA A 282 -30.33 0.90 -4.70
CA ALA A 282 -29.74 -0.28 -5.33
C ALA A 282 -30.03 -1.56 -4.53
N GLY A 283 -29.82 -1.52 -3.21
CA GLY A 283 -30.00 -2.65 -2.31
C GLY A 283 -31.45 -3.09 -2.14
N SER A 284 -32.41 -2.20 -2.40
CA SER A 284 -33.85 -2.48 -2.38
C SER A 284 -34.40 -2.98 -3.72
N MET A 285 -33.84 -2.49 -4.84
CA MET A 285 -34.36 -2.72 -6.18
C MET A 285 -33.66 -3.86 -6.93
N PHE A 286 -32.39 -4.11 -6.63
CA PHE A 286 -31.57 -5.07 -7.38
C PHE A 286 -30.93 -6.09 -6.44
N LYS A 287 -30.91 -7.34 -6.90
CA LYS A 287 -30.15 -8.42 -6.27
C LYS A 287 -28.76 -8.49 -6.90
N SER A 288 -27.85 -9.23 -6.27
CA SER A 288 -26.56 -9.59 -6.84
C SER A 288 -26.71 -10.55 -8.02
N ASP A 289 -25.92 -10.39 -9.07
CA ASP A 289 -25.77 -11.42 -10.11
C ASP A 289 -24.90 -12.56 -9.57
N VAL A 290 -25.49 -13.76 -9.52
CA VAL A 290 -24.86 -14.95 -8.91
C VAL A 290 -23.58 -15.38 -9.63
N ASN A 291 -23.48 -15.16 -10.95
CA ASN A 291 -22.29 -15.53 -11.71
C ASN A 291 -21.15 -14.53 -11.47
N ILE A 292 -21.44 -13.24 -11.46
CA ILE A 292 -20.45 -12.20 -11.14
C ILE A 292 -19.99 -12.35 -9.70
N GLU A 293 -20.93 -12.52 -8.75
CA GLU A 293 -20.63 -12.78 -7.34
C GLU A 293 -19.71 -14.00 -7.17
N ARG A 294 -19.93 -15.09 -7.91
CA ARG A 294 -19.04 -16.26 -7.88
C ARG A 294 -17.62 -15.94 -8.34
N HIS A 295 -17.45 -15.14 -9.39
CA HIS A 295 -16.11 -14.72 -9.85
C HIS A 295 -15.44 -13.79 -8.83
N ILE A 296 -16.18 -12.82 -8.28
CA ILE A 296 -15.70 -11.93 -7.22
C ILE A 296 -15.21 -12.78 -6.04
N ASN A 297 -16.05 -13.69 -5.53
CA ASN A 297 -15.71 -14.55 -4.41
C ASN A 297 -14.51 -15.47 -4.72
N GLY A 298 -14.41 -16.01 -5.94
CA GLY A 298 -13.23 -16.77 -6.37
C GLY A 298 -11.94 -15.96 -6.28
N TYR A 299 -11.95 -14.74 -6.81
CA TYR A 299 -10.78 -13.84 -6.76
C TYR A 299 -10.46 -13.39 -5.34
N LEU A 300 -11.47 -13.04 -4.55
CA LEU A 300 -11.29 -12.66 -3.15
C LEU A 300 -10.74 -13.84 -2.34
N ASN A 301 -11.19 -15.08 -2.57
CA ASN A 301 -10.67 -16.24 -1.86
C ASN A 301 -9.19 -16.52 -2.20
N GLU A 302 -8.83 -16.45 -3.48
CA GLU A 302 -7.43 -16.56 -3.91
C GLU A 302 -6.57 -15.48 -3.24
N ILE A 303 -7.07 -14.26 -3.16
CA ILE A 303 -6.36 -13.13 -2.57
C ILE A 303 -6.31 -13.20 -1.06
N ASN A 304 -7.39 -13.57 -0.38
CA ASN A 304 -7.41 -13.70 1.07
C ASN A 304 -6.34 -14.72 1.50
N SER A 305 -6.19 -15.81 0.75
CA SER A 305 -5.09 -16.76 1.01
C SER A 305 -3.68 -16.14 0.88
N GLN A 306 -3.50 -15.13 0.01
CA GLN A 306 -2.24 -14.42 -0.17
C GLN A 306 -2.06 -13.28 0.83
N SER A 307 -3.13 -12.56 1.17
CA SER A 307 -3.12 -11.40 2.05
C SER A 307 -2.98 -11.81 3.52
N GLU A 308 -3.61 -12.93 3.91
CA GLU A 308 -3.49 -13.56 5.23
C GLU A 308 -2.21 -14.38 5.38
N LYS A 309 -1.38 -14.46 4.33
CA LYS A 309 -0.09 -15.15 4.41
C LYS A 309 0.74 -14.54 5.53
N VAL A 310 1.03 -15.32 6.55
CA VAL A 310 1.85 -14.88 7.68
C VAL A 310 3.30 -14.96 7.25
N ILE A 311 4.05 -13.90 7.50
CA ILE A 311 5.43 -13.74 7.01
C ILE A 311 6.46 -13.62 8.14
N GLY A 312 6.00 -13.49 9.38
CA GLY A 312 6.85 -13.45 10.56
C GLY A 312 6.09 -13.07 11.82
N LYS A 313 6.82 -12.80 12.90
CA LYS A 313 6.26 -12.40 14.19
C LYS A 313 7.11 -11.30 14.82
N THR A 314 6.48 -10.23 15.27
CA THR A 314 7.13 -9.17 16.05
C THR A 314 6.64 -9.15 17.50
N GLN A 315 7.55 -8.83 18.40
CA GLN A 315 7.32 -8.81 19.85
C GLN A 315 6.89 -7.44 20.40
N ASN A 316 6.94 -6.41 19.56
CA ASN A 316 6.45 -5.06 19.88
C ASN A 316 5.78 -4.42 18.66
N SER A 317 4.96 -3.41 18.88
CA SER A 317 4.34 -2.66 17.80
C SER A 317 5.40 -1.90 17.00
N LEU A 318 5.34 -2.07 15.68
CA LEU A 318 6.15 -1.37 14.69
C LEU A 318 5.44 -0.07 14.31
N PHE A 319 5.57 0.93 15.19
CA PHE A 319 5.00 2.26 14.95
C PHE A 319 5.54 2.88 13.65
N GLY A 320 4.62 3.40 12.85
CA GLY A 320 4.84 4.12 11.61
C GLY A 320 3.54 4.55 10.94
N GLY A 321 3.64 5.38 9.90
CA GLY A 321 2.52 5.81 9.08
C GLY A 321 1.55 6.75 9.79
N ILE A 322 0.28 6.64 9.43
CA ILE A 322 -0.78 7.49 9.96
C ILE A 322 -1.10 7.11 11.40
N PHE A 323 -0.92 8.06 12.31
CA PHE A 323 -1.28 7.99 13.72
C PHE A 323 -1.96 9.31 14.11
N LEU A 324 -3.19 9.25 14.61
CA LEU A 324 -4.03 10.43 14.89
C LEU A 324 -4.07 11.43 13.71
N ASN A 325 -4.38 10.92 12.51
CA ASN A 325 -4.48 11.68 11.26
C ASN A 325 -3.19 12.37 10.80
N LYS A 326 -2.03 11.98 11.35
CA LYS A 326 -0.72 12.53 10.97
C LYS A 326 0.25 11.40 10.64
N ASN A 327 1.04 11.56 9.60
CA ASN A 327 2.08 10.59 9.29
C ASN A 327 3.31 10.82 10.19
N ILE A 328 3.56 9.92 11.14
CA ILE A 328 4.64 10.10 12.13
C ILE A 328 6.04 9.94 11.54
N ASN A 329 6.17 9.18 10.45
CA ASN A 329 7.42 9.05 9.70
C ASN A 329 7.85 10.38 9.09
N CYS A 330 6.95 11.35 8.98
CA CYS A 330 7.25 12.70 8.53
C CYS A 330 7.82 13.59 9.64
N PHE A 331 7.87 13.15 10.91
CA PHE A 331 8.29 14.01 12.01
C PHE A 331 9.54 13.51 12.74
N PHE A 332 9.73 12.19 12.80
CA PHE A 332 10.83 11.58 13.53
C PHE A 332 11.16 10.18 13.00
N GLU A 333 12.29 9.64 13.47
CA GLU A 333 12.69 8.24 13.24
C GLU A 333 11.66 7.29 13.87
N THR A 334 11.25 6.26 13.14
CA THR A 334 10.25 5.28 13.60
C THR A 334 10.76 3.84 13.48
N PRO A 335 10.28 2.89 14.30
CA PRO A 335 10.67 1.50 14.16
C PRO A 335 10.26 0.91 12.80
N MET A 336 9.10 1.30 12.24
CA MET A 336 8.70 0.88 10.90
C MET A 336 9.66 1.43 9.82
N GLY A 337 10.03 2.71 9.91
CA GLY A 337 11.01 3.31 8.98
C GLY A 337 12.38 2.66 9.07
N ASN A 338 12.83 2.35 10.29
CA ASN A 338 14.07 1.61 10.51
C ASN A 338 14.02 0.22 9.88
N LEU A 339 12.92 -0.52 10.07
CA LEU A 339 12.73 -1.86 9.52
C LEU A 339 12.76 -1.86 7.99
N VAL A 340 12.08 -0.89 7.36
CA VAL A 340 12.07 -0.74 5.89
C VAL A 340 13.48 -0.49 5.37
N CYS A 341 14.19 0.52 5.90
CA CYS A 341 15.55 0.82 5.45
C CYS A 341 16.55 -0.31 5.75
N ASP A 342 16.39 -1.02 6.87
CA ASP A 342 17.23 -2.16 7.22
C ASP A 342 17.02 -3.34 6.25
N SER A 343 15.79 -3.56 5.80
CA SER A 343 15.50 -4.59 4.78
C SER A 343 16.20 -4.31 3.45
N MET A 344 16.30 -3.04 3.05
CA MET A 344 17.03 -2.63 1.85
C MET A 344 18.53 -2.92 1.99
N VAL A 345 19.13 -2.54 3.11
CA VAL A 345 20.55 -2.82 3.39
C VAL A 345 20.82 -4.31 3.37
N TRP A 346 20.03 -5.10 4.11
CA TRP A 346 20.15 -6.56 4.18
C TRP A 346 20.09 -7.22 2.79
N ARG A 347 19.16 -6.76 1.94
CA ARG A 347 19.01 -7.29 0.58
C ARG A 347 20.23 -7.00 -0.27
N ILE A 348 20.74 -5.77 -0.23
CA ILE A 348 21.89 -5.39 -1.04
C ILE A 348 23.20 -5.98 -0.51
N GLU A 349 23.37 -6.16 0.80
CA GLU A 349 24.52 -6.87 1.37
C GLU A 349 24.63 -8.29 0.79
N LYS A 350 23.52 -9.03 0.71
CA LYS A 350 23.49 -10.36 0.08
C LYS A 350 23.88 -10.34 -1.40
N LEU A 351 23.49 -9.30 -2.14
CA LEU A 351 23.86 -9.15 -3.55
C LEU A 351 25.32 -8.71 -3.70
N VAL A 352 25.83 -7.84 -2.82
CA VAL A 352 27.24 -7.40 -2.81
C VAL A 352 28.17 -8.57 -2.53
N ASP A 353 27.78 -9.55 -1.72
CA ASP A 353 28.55 -10.77 -1.52
C ASP A 353 28.53 -11.72 -2.73
N ASN A 354 27.64 -11.49 -3.71
CA ASN A 354 27.42 -12.34 -4.88
C ASN A 354 27.58 -11.57 -6.21
N ASP A 355 26.50 -11.00 -6.73
CA ASP A 355 26.41 -10.41 -8.07
C ASP A 355 27.00 -8.98 -8.15
N LEU A 356 27.06 -8.28 -7.02
CA LEU A 356 27.51 -6.88 -6.90
C LEU A 356 28.89 -6.73 -6.23
N LYS A 357 29.73 -7.79 -6.25
CA LYS A 357 31.06 -7.85 -5.60
C LYS A 357 31.97 -6.66 -5.87
N LYS A 358 31.91 -6.07 -7.06
CA LYS A 358 32.71 -4.88 -7.41
C LYS A 358 32.44 -3.67 -6.52
N PHE A 359 31.31 -3.64 -5.81
CA PHE A 359 30.90 -2.55 -4.92
C PHE A 359 31.14 -2.84 -3.43
N LYS A 360 31.81 -3.95 -3.07
CA LYS A 360 32.03 -4.38 -1.68
C LYS A 360 32.75 -3.36 -0.78
N ASN A 361 33.52 -2.46 -1.37
CA ASN A 361 34.27 -1.44 -0.62
C ASN A 361 33.48 -0.13 -0.44
N LEU A 362 32.28 -0.02 -0.99
CA LEU A 362 31.43 1.16 -0.82
C LEU A 362 30.55 1.00 0.42
N HIS A 363 30.35 2.08 1.17
CA HIS A 363 29.46 2.06 2.32
C HIS A 363 28.00 2.10 1.87
N ILE A 364 27.17 1.22 2.44
CA ILE A 364 25.76 1.10 2.06
C ILE A 364 24.92 2.07 2.90
N VAL A 365 24.09 2.86 2.23
CA VAL A 365 23.19 3.81 2.87
C VAL A 365 21.80 3.67 2.27
N ALA A 366 20.81 3.40 3.10
CA ALA A 366 19.42 3.35 2.68
C ALA A 366 18.66 4.61 3.11
N TYR A 367 17.75 5.06 2.24
CA TYR A 367 16.84 6.16 2.46
C TYR A 367 15.44 5.74 2.02
N GLU A 368 14.45 6.02 2.87
CA GLU A 368 13.04 5.93 2.54
C GLU A 368 12.35 7.24 2.91
N LYS A 369 11.45 7.72 2.04
CA LYS A 369 10.68 8.93 2.30
C LYS A 369 9.60 8.64 3.34
N GLY A 370 9.49 9.49 4.36
CA GLY A 370 8.54 9.28 5.46
C GLY A 370 7.09 9.10 5.00
N SER A 371 6.64 9.84 3.98
CA SER A 371 5.28 9.71 3.45
C SER A 371 4.99 8.38 2.76
N SER A 372 6.01 7.60 2.36
CA SER A 372 5.81 6.31 1.70
C SER A 372 5.26 5.25 2.66
N ILE A 373 5.54 5.38 3.95
CA ILE A 373 5.05 4.48 5.00
C ILE A 373 3.71 5.00 5.51
N LYS A 374 2.65 4.18 5.46
CA LYS A 374 1.27 4.59 5.74
C LYS A 374 0.63 3.97 6.97
N LYS A 375 1.10 2.81 7.45
CA LYS A 375 0.48 2.12 8.59
C LYS A 375 1.50 1.48 9.52
N SER A 376 1.16 1.46 10.81
CA SER A 376 1.86 0.69 11.84
C SER A 376 1.47 -0.78 11.79
N ILE A 377 2.33 -1.66 12.32
CA ILE A 377 2.01 -3.08 12.51
C ILE A 377 1.99 -3.36 14.01
N ASN A 378 0.89 -3.92 14.50
CA ASN A 378 0.77 -4.27 15.92
C ASN A 378 1.69 -5.44 16.27
N LYS A 379 2.03 -5.56 17.56
CA LYS A 379 2.67 -6.75 18.11
C LYS A 379 1.93 -8.02 17.69
N GLY A 380 2.67 -9.07 17.32
CA GLY A 380 2.12 -10.39 16.98
C GLY A 380 2.58 -10.90 15.62
N TYR A 381 1.78 -11.79 15.05
CA TYR A 381 2.02 -12.30 13.70
C TYR A 381 1.80 -11.21 12.66
N ILE A 382 2.71 -11.14 11.68
CA ILE A 382 2.69 -10.18 10.59
C ILE A 382 2.19 -10.90 9.34
N THR A 383 1.22 -10.30 8.65
CA THR A 383 0.70 -10.82 7.38
C THR A 383 1.18 -9.99 6.19
N MET A 384 1.06 -10.54 4.98
CA MET A 384 1.34 -9.80 3.74
C MET A 384 0.42 -8.58 3.59
N SER A 385 -0.83 -8.68 4.04
CA SER A 385 -1.77 -7.56 4.11
C SER A 385 -1.21 -6.42 4.95
N ASN A 386 -0.65 -6.72 6.14
CA ASN A 386 -0.04 -5.68 6.97
C ASN A 386 1.09 -4.94 6.23
N LEU A 387 1.91 -5.63 5.43
CA LEU A 387 2.96 -4.97 4.65
C LEU A 387 2.42 -4.08 3.53
N LEU A 388 1.43 -4.56 2.77
CA LEU A 388 0.88 -3.79 1.65
C LEU A 388 0.02 -2.61 2.10
N GLU A 389 -0.54 -2.66 3.30
CA GLU A 389 -1.15 -1.51 3.95
C GLU A 389 -0.10 -0.51 4.45
N SER A 390 1.03 -1.00 4.98
CA SER A 390 2.13 -0.16 5.43
C SER A 390 2.90 0.50 4.28
N LEU A 391 3.06 -0.16 3.13
CA LEU A 391 3.79 0.32 1.94
C LEU A 391 2.90 0.23 0.68
N PRO A 392 1.88 1.09 0.54
CA PRO A 392 0.84 0.85 -0.45
C PRO A 392 1.24 1.11 -1.91
N LEU A 393 2.23 1.97 -2.16
CA LEU A 393 2.78 2.19 -3.50
C LEU A 393 3.64 1.01 -3.97
N ASP A 394 4.19 0.26 -3.00
CA ASP A 394 5.01 -0.93 -3.19
C ASP A 394 6.06 -0.79 -4.32
N ASN A 395 6.79 0.33 -4.24
CA ASN A 395 7.85 0.71 -5.19
C ASN A 395 8.98 -0.32 -5.23
N LYS A 396 9.86 -0.20 -6.22
CA LYS A 396 11.01 -1.12 -6.38
C LYS A 396 12.26 -0.56 -5.72
N LEU A 397 13.03 -1.43 -5.07
CA LEU A 397 14.35 -1.08 -4.56
C LEU A 397 15.31 -0.76 -5.72
N THR A 398 16.03 0.35 -5.62
CA THR A 398 17.06 0.77 -6.56
C THR A 398 18.37 1.06 -5.83
N CYS A 399 19.47 0.95 -6.58
CA CYS A 399 20.82 1.20 -6.10
C CYS A 399 21.55 2.12 -7.06
N GLN A 400 22.21 3.14 -6.52
CA GLN A 400 23.06 4.10 -7.25
C GLN A 400 24.37 4.33 -6.48
N ILE A 401 25.37 4.90 -7.15
CA ILE A 401 26.57 5.40 -6.48
C ILE A 401 26.47 6.92 -6.41
N ILE A 402 26.54 7.47 -5.20
CA ILE A 402 26.43 8.91 -4.97
C ILE A 402 27.60 9.45 -4.15
N SER A 403 27.78 10.76 -4.21
CA SER A 403 28.72 11.49 -3.36
C SER A 403 28.06 11.92 -2.04
N PRO A 404 28.85 12.21 -0.99
CA PRO A 404 28.34 12.86 0.21
C PRO A 404 27.58 14.16 -0.10
N LYS A 405 28.06 14.98 -1.03
CA LYS A 405 27.38 16.21 -1.47
C LYS A 405 25.96 15.95 -1.98
N ASP A 406 25.77 14.91 -2.79
CA ASP A 406 24.45 14.50 -3.28
C ASP A 406 23.52 14.10 -2.10
N LEU A 407 24.05 13.35 -1.14
CA LEU A 407 23.32 12.91 0.07
C LEU A 407 22.95 14.08 0.98
N PHE A 408 23.84 15.06 1.19
CA PHE A 408 23.50 16.27 1.92
C PHE A 408 22.36 17.04 1.24
N SER A 409 22.41 17.19 -0.09
CA SER A 409 21.35 17.87 -0.85
C SER A 409 19.98 17.19 -0.67
N LEU A 410 19.94 15.87 -0.78
CA LEU A 410 18.75 15.05 -0.53
C LEU A 410 18.18 15.29 0.88
N LEU A 411 19.04 15.20 1.90
CA LEU A 411 18.62 15.33 3.30
C LEU A 411 18.17 16.75 3.66
N GLU A 412 18.80 17.79 3.11
CA GLU A 412 18.37 19.19 3.32
C GLU A 412 16.93 19.42 2.89
N LYS A 413 16.56 18.88 1.73
CA LYS A 413 15.18 18.92 1.25
C LYS A 413 14.26 18.15 2.20
N GLY A 414 14.67 16.97 2.67
CA GLY A 414 13.89 16.20 3.65
C GLY A 414 13.57 16.92 4.97
N PHE A 415 14.44 17.83 5.42
CA PHE A 415 14.20 18.67 6.59
C PHE A 415 13.65 20.07 6.26
N GLY A 416 13.52 20.45 4.98
CA GLY A 416 13.21 21.81 4.55
C GLY A 416 11.84 22.32 4.98
N LYS A 417 10.83 21.45 4.94
CA LYS A 417 9.44 21.79 5.27
C LYS A 417 9.12 21.86 6.77
N ILE A 418 10.03 21.42 7.65
CA ILE A 418 9.80 21.48 9.10
C ILE A 418 9.74 22.94 9.58
N LYS A 419 8.65 23.32 10.23
CA LYS A 419 8.48 24.65 10.84
C LYS A 419 9.18 24.72 12.19
N LEU A 420 9.56 25.93 12.59
CA LEU A 420 10.10 26.16 13.93
C LEU A 420 9.07 25.79 15.01
N PRO A 421 9.52 25.31 16.18
CA PRO A 421 8.63 24.89 17.23
C PRO A 421 7.95 26.09 17.89
N ASP A 422 6.69 25.92 18.33
CA ASP A 422 6.03 26.87 19.21
C ASP A 422 6.84 27.04 20.51
N ARG A 423 7.15 28.28 20.88
CA ARG A 423 7.94 28.62 22.06
C ARG A 423 7.30 28.14 23.37
N LYS A 424 5.99 27.91 23.42
CA LYS A 424 5.27 27.50 24.65
C LYS A 424 5.30 26.00 24.90
N ASN A 425 5.28 25.16 23.86
CA ASN A 425 5.11 23.71 24.03
C ASN A 425 6.08 22.87 23.17
N GLY A 426 6.99 23.52 22.45
CA GLY A 426 7.98 22.87 21.58
C GLY A 426 7.40 22.26 20.30
N CYS A 427 6.10 22.34 20.03
CA CYS A 427 5.51 21.62 18.91
C CYS A 427 5.97 22.18 17.56
N PHE A 428 6.59 21.35 16.72
CA PHE A 428 6.82 21.68 15.31
C PHE A 428 5.86 20.94 14.37
N THR A 429 5.52 21.62 13.27
CA THR A 429 4.55 21.18 12.27
C THR A 429 5.13 21.32 10.86
N GLY A 430 4.32 21.01 9.85
CA GLY A 430 4.60 21.40 8.47
C GLY A 430 5.47 20.42 7.68
N ASN A 431 5.83 19.25 8.20
CA ASN A 431 6.46 18.26 7.34
C ASN A 431 5.43 17.54 6.47
N PHE A 432 5.51 17.74 5.16
CA PHE A 432 4.56 17.24 4.16
C PHE A 432 5.04 15.96 3.44
N GLY A 433 5.96 15.21 4.03
CA GLY A 433 6.27 13.86 3.53
C GLY A 433 7.75 13.52 3.35
N GLU A 434 8.60 14.52 3.15
CA GLU A 434 9.98 14.33 2.69
C GLU A 434 10.98 13.93 3.79
N PHE A 435 10.52 13.86 5.05
CA PHE A 435 11.38 13.48 6.16
C PHE A 435 12.10 12.15 5.89
N PRO A 436 13.42 12.07 6.10
CA PRO A 436 14.17 10.85 5.87
C PRO A 436 13.83 9.78 6.91
N GLN A 437 13.63 8.54 6.49
CA GLN A 437 13.94 7.34 7.27
C GLN A 437 15.19 6.72 6.67
N VAL A 438 16.10 6.18 7.49
CA VAL A 438 17.45 5.82 7.02
C VAL A 438 18.02 4.56 7.66
N SER A 439 19.00 3.96 6.99
CA SER A 439 19.93 2.97 7.55
C SER A 439 21.35 3.19 7.01
N GLY A 440 22.36 2.72 7.76
CA GLY A 440 23.78 2.90 7.43
C GLY A 440 24.35 4.30 7.71
N ILE A 441 23.54 5.23 8.21
CA ILE A 441 23.95 6.60 8.59
C ILE A 441 23.33 7.08 9.89
N LYS A 442 23.98 8.09 10.48
CA LYS A 442 23.43 8.94 11.54
C LYS A 442 23.43 10.41 11.10
N ILE A 443 22.30 11.06 11.30
CA ILE A 443 22.03 12.45 10.93
C ILE A 443 21.83 13.27 12.20
N GLU A 444 22.55 14.39 12.31
CA GLU A 444 22.24 15.44 13.25
C GLU A 444 21.78 16.69 12.50
N TYR A 445 20.58 17.19 12.80
CA TYR A 445 20.00 18.34 12.12
C TYR A 445 19.52 19.43 13.10
N ASP A 446 19.46 20.67 12.64
CA ASP A 446 19.08 21.85 13.42
C ASP A 446 18.08 22.70 12.63
N ILE A 447 16.83 22.69 13.08
CA ILE A 447 15.73 23.40 12.40
C ILE A 447 15.78 24.93 12.56
N THR A 448 16.64 25.45 13.45
CA THR A 448 16.90 26.89 13.59
C THR A 448 17.77 27.45 12.47
N LYS A 449 18.47 26.57 11.73
CA LYS A 449 19.26 26.95 10.57
C LYS A 449 18.40 27.13 9.32
N LYS A 450 19.00 27.78 8.31
CA LYS A 450 18.38 28.08 7.01
C LYS A 450 17.77 26.81 6.41
N ALA A 451 16.46 26.84 6.18
CA ALA A 451 15.73 25.78 5.48
C ALA A 451 16.14 25.69 4.01
N TYR A 452 15.87 24.54 3.40
CA TYR A 452 15.90 24.39 1.95
C TYR A 452 14.87 25.31 1.28
N ASP A 453 15.25 25.94 0.17
CA ASP A 453 14.39 26.85 -0.61
C ASP A 453 13.79 26.08 -1.79
N TYR A 454 12.51 25.74 -1.67
CA TYR A 454 11.79 24.95 -2.68
C TYR A 454 11.47 25.73 -3.95
N GLU A 455 11.34 27.05 -3.88
CA GLU A 455 11.02 27.88 -5.05
C GLU A 455 12.24 28.00 -5.97
N LYS A 456 13.43 28.06 -5.37
CA LYS A 456 14.70 28.23 -6.10
C LYS A 456 15.47 26.92 -6.28
N ASP A 457 14.92 25.80 -5.83
CA ASP A 457 15.60 24.49 -5.76
C ASP A 457 17.01 24.62 -5.12
N ALA A 458 17.13 25.49 -4.11
CA ALA A 458 18.40 25.93 -3.55
C ALA A 458 18.63 25.38 -2.12
N GLY A 459 19.87 24.95 -1.87
CA GLY A 459 20.24 24.20 -0.67
C GLY A 459 19.89 24.86 0.68
N GLY A 460 19.61 24.02 1.68
CA GLY A 460 19.50 24.37 3.09
C GLY A 460 20.81 24.16 3.86
N ASN A 461 20.79 24.48 5.15
CA ASN A 461 21.90 24.20 6.07
C ASN A 461 21.40 23.61 7.40
N ARG A 462 20.33 22.83 7.37
CA ARG A 462 19.76 22.18 8.56
C ARG A 462 20.52 20.92 8.94
N VAL A 463 21.11 20.19 8.00
CA VAL A 463 21.94 19.02 8.30
C VAL A 463 23.29 19.50 8.84
N VAL A 464 23.53 19.31 10.13
CA VAL A 464 24.73 19.81 10.82
C VAL A 464 25.85 18.78 10.78
N ASN A 465 25.54 17.53 11.06
CA ASN A 465 26.49 16.42 10.99
C ASN A 465 25.86 15.22 10.30
N LEU A 466 26.67 14.53 9.52
CA LEU A 466 26.29 13.30 8.85
C LEU A 466 27.43 12.29 9.04
N PHE A 467 27.11 11.11 9.56
CA PHE A 467 28.07 10.06 9.82
C PHE A 467 27.66 8.78 9.10
N LEU A 468 28.61 8.10 8.47
CA LEU A 468 28.47 6.70 8.10
C LEU A 468 28.53 5.84 9.37
N THR A 469 27.70 4.81 9.45
CA THR A 469 27.63 3.92 10.62
C THR A 469 27.79 2.45 10.23
N ASP A 470 28.37 1.65 11.13
CA ASP A 470 28.36 0.19 10.97
C ASP A 470 26.96 -0.41 11.22
N LYS A 471 26.84 -1.73 11.06
CA LYS A 471 25.59 -2.47 11.33
C LYS A 471 25.08 -2.38 12.77
N HIS A 472 25.94 -1.96 13.72
CA HIS A 472 25.60 -1.75 15.12
C HIS A 472 25.28 -0.28 15.43
N GLY A 473 25.33 0.61 14.44
CA GLY A 473 25.07 2.04 14.59
C GLY A 473 26.25 2.86 15.12
N LYS A 474 27.46 2.28 15.17
CA LYS A 474 28.67 3.00 15.58
C LYS A 474 29.12 3.92 14.45
N GLU A 475 29.42 5.18 14.77
CA GLU A 475 29.96 6.16 13.83
C GLU A 475 31.35 5.73 13.33
N ILE A 476 31.51 5.67 12.00
CA ILE A 476 32.75 5.27 11.31
C ILE A 476 33.45 6.50 10.72
N GLU A 477 32.71 7.28 9.92
CA GLU A 477 33.25 8.40 9.16
C GLU A 477 32.28 9.58 9.23
N ARG A 478 32.76 10.77 9.54
CA ARG A 478 31.99 12.01 9.40
C ARG A 478 32.14 12.53 7.96
N LEU A 479 31.01 12.68 7.28
CA LEU A 479 30.96 13.15 5.90
C LEU A 479 31.05 14.68 5.81
N SER A 480 31.67 15.16 4.74
CA SER A 480 31.73 16.58 4.37
C SER A 480 30.67 16.91 3.31
N ARG A 481 30.02 18.06 3.45
CA ARG A 481 29.06 18.59 2.48
C ARG A 481 29.70 18.94 1.13
N GLU A 482 30.99 19.26 1.14
CA GLU A 482 31.75 19.64 -0.06
C GLU A 482 32.37 18.44 -0.78
N ASP A 483 32.29 17.23 -0.23
CA ASP A 483 32.85 16.02 -0.85
C ASP A 483 31.93 15.53 -1.98
N ASP A 484 32.37 15.76 -3.21
CA ASP A 484 31.70 15.39 -4.45
C ASP A 484 32.17 14.04 -5.03
N LYS A 485 33.06 13.32 -4.33
CA LYS A 485 33.56 12.03 -4.79
C LYS A 485 32.52 10.93 -4.55
N PRO A 486 32.09 10.19 -5.58
CA PRO A 486 31.15 9.08 -5.40
C PRO A 486 31.79 7.97 -4.56
N LYS A 487 31.22 7.69 -3.39
CA LYS A 487 31.76 6.70 -2.44
C LYS A 487 30.70 5.98 -1.60
N ILE A 488 29.43 6.26 -1.86
CA ILE A 488 28.29 5.72 -1.13
C ILE A 488 27.47 4.86 -2.08
N LEU A 489 27.21 3.62 -1.68
CA LEU A 489 26.23 2.75 -2.32
C LEU A 489 24.85 3.11 -1.76
N PHE A 490 24.11 3.94 -2.49
CA PHE A 490 22.87 4.54 -2.04
C PHE A 490 21.66 3.75 -2.51
N LEU A 491 20.78 3.45 -1.56
CA LEU A 491 19.59 2.64 -1.74
C LEU A 491 18.35 3.49 -1.47
N CYS A 492 17.38 3.42 -2.37
CA CYS A 492 16.07 4.03 -2.19
C CYS A 492 15.03 3.33 -3.06
N ASP A 493 13.76 3.64 -2.84
CA ASP A 493 12.72 3.24 -3.76
C ASP A 493 12.82 3.98 -5.12
N ASP A 494 12.21 3.45 -6.17
CA ASP A 494 12.26 4.05 -7.51
C ASP A 494 11.39 5.30 -7.67
N TYR A 495 10.59 5.66 -6.67
CA TYR A 495 9.82 6.91 -6.63
C TYR A 495 10.71 8.08 -6.22
N VAL A 496 11.53 7.90 -5.18
CA VAL A 496 12.48 8.89 -4.65
C VAL A 496 13.42 9.40 -5.76
N LEU A 497 13.87 8.53 -6.67
CA LEU A 497 14.74 8.92 -7.78
C LEU A 497 14.22 10.11 -8.60
N HIS A 498 12.91 10.28 -8.71
CA HIS A 498 12.32 11.34 -9.52
C HIS A 498 12.10 12.66 -8.79
N GLU A 499 12.06 12.63 -7.46
CA GLU A 499 11.80 13.81 -6.65
C GLU A 499 13.05 14.65 -6.38
N PHE A 500 14.23 14.09 -6.62
CA PHE A 500 15.50 14.66 -6.20
C PHE A 500 16.48 14.80 -7.37
N PRO A 501 16.62 16.00 -7.95
CA PRO A 501 17.53 16.25 -9.07
C PRO A 501 18.98 15.80 -8.83
N SER A 502 19.45 15.82 -7.58
CA SER A 502 20.81 15.40 -7.20
C SER A 502 21.08 13.91 -7.46
N ILE A 503 20.05 13.07 -7.48
CA ILE A 503 20.17 11.62 -7.68
C ILE A 503 19.42 11.11 -8.93
N SER A 504 18.48 11.89 -9.47
CA SER A 504 17.65 11.51 -10.61
C SER A 504 18.44 11.23 -11.90
N SER A 505 19.57 11.90 -12.07
CA SER A 505 20.46 11.77 -13.24
C SER A 505 21.53 10.69 -13.08
N LYS A 506 21.66 10.08 -11.89
CA LYS A 506 22.71 9.10 -11.59
C LYS A 506 22.36 7.74 -12.19
N GLU A 507 23.38 7.00 -12.60
CA GLU A 507 23.22 5.66 -13.15
C GLU A 507 22.66 4.69 -12.10
N ILE A 508 21.59 3.97 -12.45
CA ILE A 508 21.03 2.89 -11.64
C ILE A 508 21.86 1.64 -11.92
N ILE A 509 22.66 1.23 -10.94
CA ILE A 509 23.54 0.05 -11.06
C ILE A 509 22.82 -1.26 -10.71
N TYR A 510 21.71 -1.18 -9.99
CA TYR A 510 20.85 -2.30 -9.69
C TYR A 510 19.41 -1.81 -9.46
N LYS A 511 18.44 -2.58 -9.96
CA LYS A 511 17.01 -2.40 -9.70
C LYS A 511 16.39 -3.77 -9.44
N GLU A 512 15.67 -3.89 -8.34
CA GLU A 512 15.00 -5.13 -7.96
C GLU A 512 13.85 -5.46 -8.92
N ASP A 513 13.73 -6.75 -9.27
CA ASP A 513 12.63 -7.23 -10.10
C ASP A 513 11.31 -7.32 -9.32
N LYS A 514 11.41 -7.71 -8.06
CA LYS A 514 10.31 -7.73 -7.09
C LYS A 514 10.12 -6.36 -6.45
N ASN A 515 8.97 -6.17 -5.82
CA ASN A 515 8.67 -4.93 -5.10
C ASN A 515 9.34 -4.90 -3.72
N LEU A 516 9.40 -3.73 -3.11
CA LEU A 516 10.00 -3.54 -1.78
C LEU A 516 9.29 -4.36 -0.69
N SER A 517 7.97 -4.59 -0.80
CA SER A 517 7.23 -5.46 0.12
C SER A 517 7.78 -6.90 0.14
N ASN A 518 8.26 -7.42 -1.00
CA ASN A 518 8.90 -8.73 -1.05
C ASN A 518 10.22 -8.74 -0.28
N THR A 519 11.05 -7.72 -0.49
CA THR A 519 12.32 -7.54 0.22
C THR A 519 12.09 -7.44 1.74
N LEU A 520 11.10 -6.64 2.15
CA LEU A 520 10.73 -6.49 3.54
C LEU A 520 10.17 -7.80 4.14
N SER A 521 9.36 -8.55 3.38
CA SER A 521 8.81 -9.84 3.78
C SER A 521 9.91 -10.88 4.02
N GLU A 522 10.85 -11.01 3.10
CA GLU A 522 12.01 -11.90 3.24
C GLU A 522 12.89 -11.52 4.45
N TYR A 523 13.07 -10.21 4.70
CA TYR A 523 13.82 -9.72 5.86
C TYR A 523 13.10 -10.00 7.19
N ILE A 524 11.78 -9.80 7.26
CA ILE A 524 10.96 -10.10 8.44
C ILE A 524 11.01 -11.59 8.78
N LEU A 525 10.91 -12.47 7.78
CA LEU A 525 11.03 -13.91 7.98
C LEU A 525 12.41 -14.26 8.53
N HIS A 526 13.46 -13.67 7.95
CA HIS A 526 14.84 -13.85 8.43
C HIS A 526 15.02 -13.43 9.89
N LEU A 527 14.57 -12.23 10.27
CA LEU A 527 14.64 -11.75 11.66
C LEU A 527 13.85 -12.63 12.63
N THR A 528 12.71 -13.16 12.17
CA THR A 528 11.87 -14.06 12.96
C THR A 528 12.59 -15.38 13.23
N LEU A 529 13.25 -15.95 12.22
CA LEU A 529 14.02 -17.19 12.32
C LEU A 529 15.26 -17.04 13.21
N GLU A 530 15.96 -15.91 13.15
CA GLU A 530 17.15 -15.67 14.00
C GLU A 530 16.80 -15.64 15.50
N ASN A 531 15.60 -15.18 15.86
CA ASN A 531 15.21 -14.96 17.27
C ASN A 531 14.34 -16.08 17.86
N ASN A 532 13.91 -17.06 17.05
CA ASN A 532 13.00 -18.16 17.39
C ASN A 532 11.63 -17.79 18.00
N ARG A 533 11.46 -16.63 18.64
CA ARG A 533 10.21 -16.16 19.24
C ARG A 533 9.57 -15.02 18.45
N GLY A 534 10.16 -14.59 17.35
CA GLY A 534 9.87 -13.31 16.72
C GLY A 534 10.88 -12.23 17.11
N PHE A 535 10.88 -11.13 16.37
CA PHE A 535 11.89 -10.08 16.51
C PHE A 535 11.35 -8.84 17.23
N GLU A 536 12.24 -8.08 17.85
CA GLU A 536 11.96 -6.76 18.40
C GLU A 536 12.62 -5.69 17.54
N CYS A 537 11.91 -4.58 17.29
CA CYS A 537 12.50 -3.39 16.70
C CYS A 537 12.50 -2.27 17.76
N PRO A 538 13.67 -1.76 18.17
CA PRO A 538 13.74 -0.68 19.14
C PRO A 538 13.02 0.56 18.60
N PHE A 539 12.36 1.29 19.49
CA PHE A 539 11.56 2.46 19.10
C PHE A 539 12.38 3.52 18.34
N SER A 540 13.64 3.71 18.74
CA SER A 540 14.61 4.50 17.97
C SER A 540 16.00 3.90 18.13
N LYS A 541 16.75 3.87 17.02
CA LYS A 541 18.18 3.55 16.94
C LYS A 541 19.04 4.83 16.98
N LYS A 542 18.42 6.00 17.19
CA LYS A 542 19.04 7.34 17.22
C LYS A 542 19.81 7.65 15.93
N ARG A 543 19.28 7.21 14.80
CA ARG A 543 19.79 7.51 13.45
C ARG A 543 19.50 8.96 13.06
N ILE A 544 18.46 9.56 13.61
CA ILE A 544 18.06 10.93 13.26
C ILE A 544 17.89 11.74 14.56
N VAL A 545 18.74 12.74 14.76
CA VAL A 545 18.82 13.50 16.01
C VAL A 545 18.66 14.98 15.74
N MET A 546 17.64 15.60 16.35
CA MET A 546 17.49 17.06 16.33
C MET A 546 18.41 17.70 17.38
N LYS A 547 19.29 18.59 16.94
CA LYS A 547 20.13 19.42 17.80
C LYS A 547 19.34 20.61 18.34
N ASN A 548 19.78 21.15 19.48
CA ASN A 548 19.21 22.33 20.13
C ASN A 548 17.74 22.22 20.57
N TYR A 549 17.18 21.00 20.60
CA TYR A 549 15.80 20.76 20.99
C TYR A 549 15.63 20.28 22.45
N LYS A 550 16.72 20.00 23.16
CA LYS A 550 16.70 19.32 24.48
C LYS A 550 16.00 20.09 25.62
N ASN A 551 15.66 21.35 25.43
CA ASN A 551 15.08 22.20 26.47
C ASN A 551 13.54 22.25 26.43
N TYR A 552 12.90 21.64 25.44
CA TYR A 552 11.44 21.58 25.38
C TYR A 552 10.93 20.41 26.21
N ARG A 553 10.02 20.70 27.14
CA ARG A 553 9.28 19.72 27.93
C ARG A 553 7.81 19.78 27.53
N PHE A 554 7.10 18.67 27.65
CA PHE A 554 5.68 18.66 27.37
C PHE A 554 4.91 17.72 28.30
N ASP A 555 3.61 17.97 28.42
CA ASP A 555 2.66 17.11 29.09
C ASP A 555 1.86 16.33 28.05
N ALA A 556 1.49 15.09 28.37
CA ALA A 556 0.61 14.26 27.58
C ALA A 556 -0.57 13.76 28.42
N GLU A 557 -1.72 13.61 27.79
CA GLU A 557 -2.94 13.04 28.36
C GLU A 557 -3.21 11.68 27.71
N LEU A 558 -3.44 10.67 28.54
CA LEU A 558 -3.94 9.36 28.11
C LEU A 558 -5.38 9.19 28.57
N ILE A 559 -6.27 8.80 27.67
CA ILE A 559 -7.66 8.44 27.98
C ILE A 559 -7.77 6.92 27.89
N LEU A 560 -8.02 6.25 29.01
CA LEU A 560 -8.00 4.79 29.08
C LEU A 560 -9.41 4.22 29.03
N LYS A 561 -9.62 3.24 28.15
CA LYS A 561 -10.90 2.58 27.93
C LYS A 561 -10.76 1.06 27.95
N LYS A 562 -11.85 0.37 28.27
CA LYS A 562 -12.03 -1.06 28.10
C LYS A 562 -13.45 -1.32 27.62
N SER A 563 -13.56 -2.08 26.54
CA SER A 563 -14.82 -2.46 25.87
C SER A 563 -15.67 -1.24 25.52
N GLY A 564 -15.00 -0.19 25.02
CA GLY A 564 -15.62 1.10 24.69
C GLY A 564 -15.91 2.03 25.87
N GLU A 565 -15.85 1.55 27.11
CA GLU A 565 -16.11 2.35 28.31
C GLU A 565 -14.83 2.94 28.90
N ILE A 566 -14.91 4.16 29.45
CA ILE A 566 -13.78 4.75 30.18
C ILE A 566 -13.48 3.96 31.46
N LEU A 567 -12.21 3.94 31.86
CA LEU A 567 -11.77 3.32 33.11
C LEU A 567 -11.58 4.38 34.21
N PRO A 568 -12.61 4.80 34.96
CA PRO A 568 -12.47 5.84 35.98
C PRO A 568 -11.79 5.31 37.26
N LEU A 569 -11.03 6.16 37.95
CA LEU A 569 -10.44 5.89 39.27
C LEU A 569 -9.68 4.55 39.38
N THR A 570 -9.10 4.11 38.26
CA THR A 570 -8.52 2.78 38.07
C THR A 570 -7.01 2.87 38.11
N GLN A 571 -6.37 1.91 38.81
CA GLN A 571 -4.91 1.83 38.86
C GLN A 571 -4.37 1.20 37.56
N ILE A 572 -3.43 1.90 36.92
CA ILE A 572 -2.77 1.48 35.68
C ILE A 572 -1.26 1.54 35.90
N GLU A 573 -0.53 0.53 35.44
CA GLU A 573 0.93 0.59 35.38
C GLU A 573 1.36 1.16 34.03
N ILE A 574 2.14 2.24 34.05
CA ILE A 574 2.65 2.88 32.82
C ILE A 574 4.17 2.82 32.83
N LYS A 575 4.73 2.31 31.74
CA LYS A 575 6.13 2.37 31.38
C LYS A 575 6.32 3.41 30.28
N ILE A 576 7.31 4.29 30.44
CA ILE A 576 7.69 5.29 29.44
C ILE A 576 9.08 4.94 28.94
N ASP A 577 9.18 4.65 27.64
CA ASP A 577 10.36 4.09 26.99
C ASP A 577 10.88 2.84 27.73
N ASP A 578 12.19 2.74 27.92
CA ASP A 578 12.85 1.62 28.60
C ASP A 578 12.95 1.82 30.13
N LYS A 579 12.29 2.83 30.70
CA LYS A 579 12.32 3.12 32.15
C LYS A 579 11.45 2.14 32.95
N HIS A 580 11.62 2.08 34.27
CA HIS A 580 10.77 1.25 35.12
C HIS A 580 9.30 1.72 35.11
N GLY A 581 8.37 0.76 35.18
CA GLY A 581 6.94 1.02 35.29
C GLY A 581 6.59 1.78 36.56
N LYS A 582 5.65 2.72 36.45
CA LYS A 582 5.09 3.48 37.57
C LYS A 582 3.57 3.28 37.61
N LYS A 583 3.01 3.23 38.81
CA LYS A 583 1.56 3.15 39.00
C LYS A 583 0.94 4.55 38.93
N TYR A 584 -0.13 4.66 38.17
CA TYR A 584 -0.96 5.85 38.03
C TYR A 584 -2.40 5.49 38.35
N PHE A 585 -3.19 6.48 38.75
CA PHE A 585 -4.65 6.35 38.85
C PHE A 585 -5.29 7.24 37.80
N THR A 586 -6.26 6.70 37.09
CA THR A 586 -7.10 7.51 36.21
C THR A 586 -7.99 8.45 37.03
N ASP A 587 -8.33 9.61 36.48
CA ASP A 587 -9.35 10.48 37.07
C ASP A 587 -10.78 9.92 36.85
N LYS A 588 -11.80 10.68 37.26
CA LYS A 588 -13.22 10.31 37.06
C LYS A 588 -13.64 10.18 35.59
N ASN A 589 -12.84 10.70 34.66
CA ASN A 589 -13.08 10.65 33.21
C ASN A 589 -12.17 9.62 32.52
N GLY A 590 -11.44 8.79 33.28
CA GLY A 590 -10.54 7.79 32.73
C GLY A 590 -9.19 8.32 32.27
N LYS A 591 -8.77 9.52 32.72
CA LYS A 591 -7.58 10.20 32.21
C LYS A 591 -6.34 10.04 33.09
N ILE A 592 -5.17 9.94 32.48
CA ILE A 592 -3.85 10.05 33.12
C ILE A 592 -3.05 11.17 32.47
N PHE A 593 -2.46 12.04 33.30
CA PHE A 593 -1.57 13.10 32.84
C PHE A 593 -0.10 12.71 33.07
N LEU A 594 0.63 12.49 31.99
CA LEU A 594 2.07 12.31 31.98
C LEU A 594 2.74 13.69 31.91
N ARG A 595 3.30 14.14 33.02
CA ARG A 595 3.87 15.50 33.12
C ARG A 595 5.37 15.54 32.87
N ASN A 596 5.83 16.65 32.30
CA ASN A 596 7.24 17.02 32.18
C ASN A 596 8.10 16.01 31.39
N LEU A 597 7.54 15.44 30.32
CA LEU A 597 8.26 14.57 29.39
C LEU A 597 9.37 15.33 28.69
N ASP A 598 10.46 14.64 28.37
CA ASP A 598 11.52 15.19 27.51
C ASP A 598 10.93 15.50 26.12
N GLY A 599 11.49 16.47 25.40
CA GLY A 599 11.00 16.79 24.06
C GLY A 599 11.30 15.66 23.06
N GLY A 600 10.28 15.25 22.30
CA GLY A 600 10.39 14.18 21.31
C GLY A 600 9.36 13.05 21.49
N PRO A 601 9.47 12.01 20.65
CA PRO A 601 8.59 10.86 20.72
C PRO A 601 8.99 9.93 21.85
N HIS A 602 8.00 9.42 22.58
CA HIS A 602 8.13 8.47 23.68
C HIS A 602 7.21 7.27 23.47
N LYS A 603 7.74 6.06 23.67
CA LYS A 603 6.94 4.83 23.69
C LYS A 603 6.26 4.73 25.04
N ILE A 604 4.97 4.44 25.05
CA ILE A 604 4.17 4.22 26.25
C ILE A 604 3.71 2.77 26.24
N LEU A 605 3.94 2.05 27.34
CA LEU A 605 3.34 0.75 27.59
C LEU A 605 2.44 0.89 28.81
N ALA A 606 1.13 0.73 28.60
CA ALA A 606 0.13 0.77 29.64
C ALA A 606 -0.33 -0.65 29.94
N LYS A 607 -0.40 -1.00 31.22
CA LYS A 607 -0.81 -2.33 31.69
C LYS A 607 -1.98 -2.22 32.65
N TYR A 608 -3.03 -2.98 32.37
CA TYR A 608 -4.23 -3.09 33.17
C TYR A 608 -4.57 -4.58 33.38
N GLY A 609 -4.37 -5.09 34.60
CA GLY A 609 -4.44 -6.53 34.85
C GLY A 609 -3.41 -7.30 34.02
N ASN A 610 -3.88 -8.22 33.17
CA ASN A 610 -3.07 -8.96 32.21
C ASN A 610 -2.97 -8.28 30.83
N ASP A 611 -3.81 -7.27 30.57
CA ASP A 611 -3.84 -6.57 29.29
C ASP A 611 -2.68 -5.57 29.22
N ILE A 612 -1.89 -5.64 28.15
CA ILE A 612 -0.78 -4.73 27.87
C ILE A 612 -1.04 -4.05 26.54
N GLN A 613 -1.01 -2.73 26.53
CA GLN A 613 -1.19 -1.90 25.33
C GLN A 613 0.04 -1.03 25.10
N GLU A 614 0.49 -0.99 23.85
CA GLU A 614 1.57 -0.11 23.41
C GLU A 614 0.99 1.08 22.65
N THR A 615 1.45 2.29 22.97
CA THR A 615 1.14 3.51 22.23
C THR A 615 2.35 4.46 22.21
N LEU A 616 2.19 5.64 21.63
CA LEU A 616 3.22 6.68 21.60
C LEU A 616 2.64 8.05 21.96
N VAL A 617 3.45 8.88 22.59
CA VAL A 617 3.18 10.31 22.80
C VAL A 617 4.35 11.11 22.23
N SER A 618 4.07 12.28 21.68
CA SER A 618 5.11 13.17 21.17
C SER A 618 4.60 14.60 21.12
N ASN A 619 5.44 15.58 21.49
CA ASN A 619 5.14 16.95 21.12
C ASN A 619 5.41 17.25 19.63
N PHE A 620 6.05 16.33 18.90
CA PHE A 620 6.26 16.47 17.46
C PHE A 620 4.95 16.11 16.76
N GLY A 621 4.44 17.00 15.93
CA GLY A 621 3.12 16.81 15.33
C GLY A 621 1.98 16.81 16.35
N ASP A 622 2.17 17.35 17.56
CA ASP A 622 1.12 17.50 18.60
C ASP A 622 0.36 16.20 18.95
N LEU A 623 1.10 15.11 19.17
CA LEU A 623 0.59 13.78 19.53
C LEU A 623 0.54 13.61 21.05
N LYS A 624 -0.22 14.48 21.72
CA LYS A 624 -0.22 14.58 23.19
C LYS A 624 -1.46 14.00 23.87
N ASN A 625 -2.56 13.84 23.13
CA ASN A 625 -3.82 13.33 23.66
C ASN A 625 -4.12 11.98 23.01
N ILE A 626 -3.94 10.90 23.76
CA ILE A 626 -3.94 9.53 23.21
C ILE A 626 -5.02 8.71 23.89
N GLU A 627 -5.81 7.99 23.10
CA GLU A 627 -6.71 6.96 23.61
C GLU A 627 -5.99 5.61 23.69
N VAL A 628 -6.14 4.92 24.82
CA VAL A 628 -5.58 3.59 25.08
C VAL A 628 -6.73 2.65 25.41
N VAL A 629 -6.93 1.64 24.56
CA VAL A 629 -8.07 0.72 24.67
C VAL A 629 -7.58 -0.68 25.06
N PHE A 630 -8.06 -1.21 26.18
CA PHE A 630 -7.75 -2.53 26.72
C PHE A 630 -8.79 -3.58 26.30
N ASP A 631 -8.96 -3.76 25.00
CA ASP A 631 -9.75 -4.84 24.44
C ASP A 631 -8.81 -5.99 24.10
N GLY A 632 -8.64 -6.91 25.06
CA GLY A 632 -7.66 -7.98 24.99
C GLY A 632 -7.70 -8.70 23.64
N VAL A 633 -6.53 -8.92 23.03
CA VAL A 633 -6.40 -9.90 21.96
C VAL A 633 -6.40 -11.26 22.64
N SER A 634 -7.48 -12.01 22.47
CA SER A 634 -7.60 -13.41 22.87
C SER A 634 -6.32 -14.18 22.49
N SER A 635 -5.63 -14.76 23.48
CA SER A 635 -4.57 -15.76 23.25
C SER A 635 -5.12 -17.07 22.67
N GLY A 636 -6.45 -17.23 22.63
CA GLY A 636 -7.13 -18.38 22.03
C GLY A 636 -6.95 -18.48 20.51
N ASP A 637 -6.50 -17.43 19.83
CA ASP A 637 -6.39 -17.43 18.37
C ASP A 637 -5.02 -17.93 17.86
N ASP A 638 -4.05 -18.16 18.76
CA ASP A 638 -2.68 -18.47 18.35
C ASP A 638 -2.55 -19.86 17.71
N TYR A 639 -3.33 -20.86 18.14
CA TYR A 639 -3.34 -22.18 17.48
C TYR A 639 -3.98 -22.11 16.09
N GLU A 640 -4.98 -21.24 15.88
CA GLU A 640 -5.60 -21.02 14.56
C GLU A 640 -4.62 -20.33 13.61
N LYS A 641 -3.86 -19.34 14.10
CA LYS A 641 -2.79 -18.70 13.33
C LYS A 641 -1.69 -19.67 12.97
N VAL A 642 -1.24 -20.51 13.92
CA VAL A 642 -0.26 -21.58 13.65
C VAL A 642 -0.80 -22.58 12.64
N SER A 643 -2.08 -22.96 12.78
CA SER A 643 -2.73 -23.81 11.78
C SER A 643 -2.70 -23.11 10.42
N ASN A 644 -3.10 -21.86 10.30
CA ASN A 644 -3.04 -21.13 9.03
C ASN A 644 -1.61 -21.05 8.45
N ILE A 645 -0.58 -20.84 9.27
CA ILE A 645 0.84 -20.87 8.85
C ILE A 645 1.19 -22.24 8.24
N ILE A 646 0.86 -23.35 8.92
CA ILE A 646 1.11 -24.70 8.41
C ILE A 646 0.29 -24.95 7.13
N GLY A 647 -0.92 -24.39 7.07
CA GLY A 647 -1.81 -24.46 5.91
C GLY A 647 -1.21 -23.82 4.67
N GLN A 648 -0.36 -22.81 4.83
CA GLN A 648 0.31 -22.07 3.76
C GLN A 648 1.52 -22.81 3.17
N ILE A 649 1.97 -23.93 3.75
CA ILE A 649 3.07 -24.74 3.19
C ILE A 649 2.66 -25.28 1.81
N PRO A 650 3.45 -25.10 0.74
CA PRO A 650 3.10 -25.68 -0.57
C PRO A 650 3.16 -27.21 -0.53
N TYR A 651 2.36 -27.86 -1.37
CA TYR A 651 2.42 -29.31 -1.53
C TYR A 651 3.68 -29.77 -2.28
N ASN A 652 4.13 -28.99 -3.25
CA ASN A 652 5.39 -29.23 -3.96
C ASN A 652 6.49 -28.37 -3.33
N ILE A 653 7.35 -29.00 -2.54
CA ILE A 653 8.32 -28.29 -1.71
C ILE A 653 9.63 -28.11 -2.47
N THR A 654 10.14 -26.89 -2.43
CA THR A 654 11.38 -26.49 -3.05
C THR A 654 12.39 -26.01 -1.99
N LYS A 655 13.61 -25.65 -2.42
CA LYS A 655 14.61 -25.06 -1.53
C LYS A 655 14.18 -23.71 -0.96
N GLU A 656 13.34 -22.97 -1.68
CA GLU A 656 12.86 -21.64 -1.28
C GLU A 656 11.88 -21.72 -0.11
N ASP A 657 11.24 -22.87 0.09
CA ASP A 657 10.21 -23.07 1.13
C ASP A 657 10.79 -23.43 2.50
N ILE A 658 12.09 -23.78 2.57
CA ILE A 658 12.74 -24.30 3.78
C ILE A 658 12.62 -23.33 4.95
N ASP A 659 12.87 -22.03 4.72
CA ASP A 659 12.83 -21.02 5.78
C ASP A 659 11.41 -20.82 6.31
N PHE A 660 10.41 -20.85 5.43
CA PHE A 660 9.01 -20.76 5.83
C PHE A 660 8.55 -21.99 6.62
N ILE A 661 8.96 -23.19 6.20
CA ILE A 661 8.65 -24.44 6.93
C ILE A 661 9.31 -24.45 8.31
N ASN A 662 10.56 -23.99 8.42
CA ASN A 662 11.21 -23.81 9.72
C ASN A 662 10.45 -22.82 10.60
N PHE A 663 9.96 -21.71 10.03
CA PHE A 663 9.13 -20.75 10.76
C PHE A 663 7.80 -21.37 11.23
N ALA A 664 7.16 -22.20 10.40
CA ALA A 664 5.95 -22.94 10.77
C ALA A 664 6.20 -23.91 11.94
N ARG A 665 7.31 -24.66 11.90
CA ARG A 665 7.73 -25.53 13.01
C ARG A 665 7.99 -24.74 14.28
N THR A 666 8.80 -23.70 14.21
CA THR A 666 9.10 -22.85 15.37
C THR A 666 7.82 -22.25 15.96
N SER A 667 6.88 -21.81 15.11
CA SER A 667 5.60 -21.27 15.56
C SER A 667 4.75 -22.32 16.29
N TYR A 668 4.71 -23.56 15.78
CA TYR A 668 4.07 -24.68 16.44
C TYR A 668 4.74 -25.03 17.78
N ASP A 669 6.06 -25.04 17.84
CA ASP A 669 6.81 -25.43 19.04
C ASP A 669 6.60 -24.45 20.21
N LEU A 670 6.32 -23.18 19.91
CA LEU A 670 6.02 -22.13 20.89
C LEU A 670 4.60 -22.19 21.48
N LEU A 671 3.68 -22.96 20.88
CA LEU A 671 2.36 -23.14 21.46
C LEU A 671 2.47 -23.86 22.81
N GLU A 672 1.58 -23.51 23.74
CA GLU A 672 1.41 -24.30 24.95
C GLU A 672 0.88 -25.70 24.59
N GLN A 673 1.15 -26.69 25.44
CA GLN A 673 0.88 -28.09 25.10
C GLN A 673 -0.60 -28.35 24.78
N GLU A 674 -1.51 -27.68 25.48
CA GLU A 674 -2.96 -27.77 25.25
C GLU A 674 -3.39 -27.24 23.87
N PHE A 675 -2.69 -26.24 23.34
CA PHE A 675 -2.99 -25.65 22.04
C PHE A 675 -2.37 -26.43 20.87
N LYS A 676 -1.28 -27.18 21.10
CA LYS A 676 -0.67 -28.02 20.07
C LYS A 676 -1.63 -29.08 19.53
N GLU A 677 -2.44 -29.67 20.41
CA GLU A 677 -3.44 -30.68 20.04
C GLU A 677 -4.61 -30.10 19.22
N MET A 678 -4.82 -28.79 19.28
CA MET A 678 -5.86 -28.08 18.54
C MET A 678 -5.43 -27.69 17.11
N VAL A 679 -4.17 -27.90 16.74
CA VAL A 679 -3.63 -27.56 15.41
C VAL A 679 -4.11 -28.57 14.36
N PHE A 680 -5.09 -28.19 13.55
CA PHE A 680 -5.85 -29.11 12.69
C PHE A 680 -5.11 -29.57 11.41
N ASN A 681 -3.93 -29.04 11.11
CA ASN A 681 -3.16 -29.39 9.91
C ASN A 681 -1.70 -29.76 10.16
N TYR A 682 -1.37 -30.10 11.41
CA TYR A 682 -0.04 -30.56 11.81
C TYR A 682 0.57 -31.66 10.90
N PRO A 683 -0.17 -32.67 10.39
CA PRO A 683 0.40 -33.68 9.49
C PRO A 683 1.03 -33.10 8.22
N LYS A 684 0.56 -31.94 7.74
CA LYS A 684 1.12 -31.24 6.59
C LYS A 684 2.54 -30.73 6.88
N LEU A 685 2.78 -30.21 8.08
CA LEU A 685 4.10 -29.78 8.54
C LEU A 685 5.06 -30.98 8.62
N GLU A 686 4.65 -32.10 9.20
CA GLU A 686 5.50 -33.30 9.31
C GLU A 686 5.89 -33.85 7.93
N ASN A 687 4.96 -33.86 6.98
CA ASN A 687 5.26 -34.27 5.61
C ASN A 687 6.24 -33.30 4.94
N ALA A 688 6.07 -32.00 5.18
CA ALA A 688 6.94 -31.00 4.61
C ALA A 688 8.40 -31.13 5.07
N GLU A 689 8.60 -31.41 6.36
CA GLU A 689 9.92 -31.63 6.93
C GLU A 689 10.60 -32.90 6.39
N LYS A 690 9.84 -33.96 6.12
CA LYS A 690 10.35 -35.16 5.46
C LYS A 690 10.83 -34.85 4.04
N GLU A 691 10.11 -34.02 3.29
CA GLU A 691 10.54 -33.57 1.96
C GLU A 691 11.80 -32.69 2.03
N ILE A 692 11.93 -31.80 3.02
CA ILE A 692 13.16 -31.02 3.24
C ILE A 692 14.37 -31.95 3.43
N LEU A 693 14.23 -33.03 4.20
CA LEU A 693 15.31 -33.99 4.40
C LEU A 693 15.72 -34.68 3.08
N LYS A 694 14.77 -34.98 2.19
CA LYS A 694 15.07 -35.51 0.84
C LYS A 694 15.80 -34.47 -0.02
N ILE A 695 15.35 -33.22 -0.01
CA ILE A 695 15.99 -32.12 -0.74
C ILE A 695 17.44 -31.92 -0.25
N ARG A 696 17.66 -31.90 1.06
CA ARG A 696 19.00 -31.78 1.66
C ARG A 696 19.87 -33.00 1.38
N GLY A 697 19.29 -34.20 1.40
CA GLY A 697 19.98 -35.45 1.03
C GLY A 697 20.42 -35.49 -0.43
N ASN A 698 19.57 -35.01 -1.35
CA ASN A 698 19.87 -34.95 -2.79
C ASN A 698 20.98 -33.93 -3.12
N VAL A 699 21.03 -32.79 -2.42
CA VAL A 699 22.14 -31.81 -2.56
C VAL A 699 23.48 -32.43 -2.12
N PHE A 700 23.46 -33.25 -1.07
CA PHE A 700 24.63 -33.97 -0.60
C PHE A 700 25.14 -34.99 -1.65
N THR A 701 24.23 -35.62 -2.40
CA THR A 701 24.59 -36.57 -3.46
C THR A 701 25.05 -35.91 -4.76
N GLU A 702 24.54 -34.72 -5.12
CA GLU A 702 25.00 -33.96 -6.30
C GLU A 702 26.42 -33.40 -6.14
N PHE A 703 26.80 -32.95 -4.94
CA PHE A 703 28.14 -32.43 -4.69
C PHE A 703 29.20 -33.51 -4.50
N PHE A 704 28.82 -34.75 -4.19
CA PHE A 704 29.76 -35.82 -3.86
C PHE A 704 29.30 -37.18 -4.41
N PRO A 705 29.54 -37.47 -5.70
CA PRO A 705 28.99 -38.65 -6.37
C PRO A 705 29.70 -39.99 -6.06
N ASN A 706 30.72 -40.04 -5.17
CA ASN A 706 31.64 -41.18 -5.08
C ASN A 706 31.61 -42.00 -3.77
N ASN A 707 31.66 -43.33 -3.91
CA ASN A 707 31.54 -44.38 -2.87
C ASN A 707 32.58 -44.34 -1.71
N ASN A 708 33.62 -43.52 -1.79
CA ASN A 708 34.65 -43.45 -0.74
C ASN A 708 34.20 -42.73 0.54
N ILE A 709 33.10 -41.96 0.48
CA ILE A 709 32.60 -41.23 1.65
C ILE A 709 31.78 -42.13 2.59
N LYS A 710 31.23 -43.29 2.15
CA LYS A 710 30.65 -44.26 3.10
C LYS A 710 31.68 -44.74 4.13
N LYS A 711 32.96 -44.86 3.74
CA LYS A 711 34.08 -45.18 4.64
C LYS A 711 34.50 -44.01 5.53
N ILE A 712 34.43 -42.77 5.03
CA ILE A 712 34.78 -41.57 5.81
C ILE A 712 33.66 -41.21 6.80
N ALA A 713 32.40 -41.32 6.39
CA ALA A 713 31.23 -41.15 7.24
C ALA A 713 31.17 -42.22 8.33
N SER A 714 31.51 -43.48 8.04
CA SER A 714 31.65 -44.51 9.09
C SER A 714 32.79 -44.21 10.06
N LEU A 715 33.89 -43.62 9.59
CA LEU A 715 35.01 -43.21 10.42
C LEU A 715 34.64 -42.01 11.31
N PHE A 716 33.89 -41.05 10.77
CA PHE A 716 33.37 -39.89 11.51
C PHE A 716 32.33 -40.30 12.56
N PHE A 717 31.45 -41.25 12.23
CA PHE A 717 30.50 -41.83 13.19
C PHE A 717 31.22 -42.59 14.31
N LEU A 718 32.32 -43.28 13.98
CA LEU A 718 33.19 -43.92 14.98
C LEU A 718 33.84 -42.88 15.91
N ILE A 719 34.35 -41.79 15.36
CA ILE A 719 35.01 -40.71 16.12
C ILE A 719 34.00 -39.99 17.04
N ILE A 720 32.80 -39.70 16.54
CA ILE A 720 31.73 -39.09 17.35
C ILE A 720 31.26 -40.07 18.43
N SER A 721 31.07 -41.35 18.10
CA SER A 721 30.68 -42.37 19.09
C SER A 721 31.76 -42.56 20.15
N PHE A 722 33.04 -42.52 19.78
CA PHE A 722 34.17 -42.59 20.69
C PHE A 722 34.27 -41.34 21.59
N ALA A 723 34.06 -40.15 21.02
CA ALA A 723 34.01 -38.90 21.78
C ALA A 723 32.82 -38.88 22.77
N LEU A 724 31.67 -39.43 22.36
CA LEU A 724 30.49 -39.59 23.23
C LEU A 724 30.77 -40.59 24.36
N LEU A 725 31.44 -41.71 24.06
CA LEU A 725 31.87 -42.71 25.05
C LEU A 725 32.87 -42.13 26.05
N VAL A 726 33.84 -41.34 25.59
CA VAL A 726 34.81 -40.63 26.45
C VAL A 726 34.13 -39.56 27.31
N TYR A 727 33.15 -38.84 26.75
CA TYR A 727 32.35 -37.87 27.48
C TYR A 727 31.47 -38.53 28.56
N ILE A 728 30.82 -39.65 28.24
CA ILE A 728 30.07 -40.48 29.20
C ILE A 728 31.02 -41.02 30.28
N PHE A 729 32.18 -41.57 29.91
CA PHE A 729 33.18 -42.05 30.88
C PHE A 729 33.67 -40.93 31.81
N LYS A 730 33.94 -39.73 31.29
CA LYS A 730 34.31 -38.55 32.11
C LYS A 730 33.17 -38.09 33.03
N LYS A 731 31.93 -38.08 32.53
CA LYS A 731 30.74 -37.65 33.28
C LYS A 731 30.36 -38.63 34.40
N TYR A 732 30.66 -39.92 34.23
CA TYR A 732 30.33 -40.98 35.20
C TYR A 732 31.54 -41.52 36.00
N LYS A 733 32.77 -41.03 35.75
CA LYS A 733 34.00 -41.40 36.48
C LYS A 733 33.88 -41.23 38.00
N ASN A 734 33.11 -40.24 38.46
CA ASN A 734 32.88 -39.99 39.89
C ASN A 734 31.74 -40.84 40.50
N LYS A 735 30.88 -41.46 39.68
CA LYS A 735 29.86 -42.41 40.14
C LYS A 735 30.37 -43.86 40.22
N LEU A 736 31.37 -44.22 39.41
CA LEU A 736 32.00 -45.55 39.42
C LEU A 736 32.97 -45.78 40.60
N LYS A 737 33.30 -44.74 41.37
CA LYS A 737 34.11 -44.87 42.59
C LYS A 737 33.30 -45.24 43.85
N ILE A 738 31.97 -45.38 43.72
CA ILE A 738 31.04 -45.69 44.83
C ILE A 738 30.43 -47.11 44.70
N MET A 739 30.85 -47.91 43.71
CA MET A 739 30.35 -49.30 43.54
C MET A 739 31.48 -50.31 43.33
N GLY A 740 32.57 -50.16 44.08
CA GLY A 740 33.69 -51.10 44.08
C GLY A 740 34.46 -51.10 45.40
N GLU A 741 33.74 -50.96 46.52
CA GLU A 741 34.04 -51.39 47.90
C GLU A 741 32.81 -51.14 48.77
#